data_AF-A0A0F6YMZ5-F1
#
_entry.id   AF-A0A0F6YMZ5-F1
#
_cell.length_a   1.000
_cell.length_b   1.000
_cell.length_c   1.000
_cell.angle_alpha   90.00
_cell.angle_beta   90.00
_cell.angle_gamma   90.00
#
_symmetry.space_group_name_H-M   'P 1'
#
loop_
_entity.id
_entity.type
_entity.pdbx_description
1 polymer ?
#
loop_
_entity_poly.entity_id
_entity_poly.type
_entity_poly.pdbx_seq_one_letter_code
_entity_poly.pdbx_strand_id
1 'polypeptide(L)'
;MRTTSFAYAVFVCLISLLAPPARVHAQATCVDATGDACRNVLRTARPDGVVNDVFTTRDGLYGPQLSFASYVRGANGCYGVSDRPTILEGYTCTDTGVPALGADRAPYANSLDWYWTQVYRTRDDGVTFVGDGEPGFYEPSRGRIYDLGGEANRVVLFPITDHPPLPCEAFEYSVYLSNDPNATVTASPDAPNPLHWNPARLIRAYEQGWTRNPTARGASEAARPDLGTWLRDNSAGEAVSDALVTVWALPCGLSFRYASIVAGNYGNPGPECVYHSNEDELDAVAGLNEDDTAICIDADGDGHRAASCGGSDCDDSDPAVHPGAFEPCDATRDLDCMPMAECPSGTRCESASGLCVTTCFEGGCGAGFTCTGSGLCVESACAARTEPCPAGTICRAGECRAPCDGVVCPRGQVCTGGACIDPCAGVVCPVNQTCIAGTPGAVTLCGPACTCDEISTPLCGEGRACDARADSPTRGECVDPGCETATCAASEVCVGGSCVDACAGVTCPIGQRCDAGACVVDRCASVTCPGGRVCRAGECVDACEGVTCGEGERCRNGACMPDPCAGITCAPGFVCNEGTCVVSGPQDAGGNGMDGGGRGPRGTTDGGCCRVAGGGDRGTSGVVLLVIALAIVIAARRRG
;
A
#
# COMPACT_ATOMS: atom_id res chain seq x y z
N MET A 1 9.95 -78.01 -65.12
CA MET A 1 9.22 -78.21 -66.40
C MET A 1 7.80 -77.71 -66.22
N ARG A 2 7.26 -76.93 -67.18
CA ARG A 2 5.81 -76.71 -67.47
C ARG A 2 4.91 -76.13 -66.36
N THR A 3 3.97 -75.20 -66.57
CA THR A 3 3.58 -74.34 -67.74
C THR A 3 2.50 -73.34 -67.26
N THR A 4 2.48 -72.09 -67.77
CA THR A 4 1.31 -71.19 -68.06
C THR A 4 0.27 -70.85 -66.97
N SER A 5 -0.49 -69.75 -66.96
CA SER A 5 -0.42 -68.40 -67.58
C SER A 5 -1.51 -67.50 -66.95
N PHE A 6 -1.22 -66.21 -66.80
CA PHE A 6 -2.01 -65.01 -67.22
C PHE A 6 -3.44 -65.23 -67.82
N ALA A 7 -4.46 -64.38 -67.63
CA ALA A 7 -4.57 -63.03 -67.02
C ALA A 7 -6.04 -62.62 -66.69
N TYR A 8 -6.21 -61.49 -65.95
CA TYR A 8 -7.12 -60.32 -66.13
C TYR A 8 -8.39 -60.44 -67.04
N ALA A 9 -9.53 -59.75 -66.82
CA ALA A 9 -9.80 -58.49 -66.08
C ALA A 9 -11.33 -58.18 -65.92
N VAL A 10 -11.69 -57.27 -65.00
CA VAL A 10 -12.72 -56.16 -65.14
C VAL A 10 -14.21 -56.56 -65.38
N PHE A 11 -15.26 -56.01 -64.75
CA PHE A 11 -15.49 -54.97 -63.72
C PHE A 11 -16.89 -55.18 -63.11
N VAL A 12 -17.13 -54.79 -61.85
CA VAL A 12 -18.08 -53.72 -61.46
C VAL A 12 -17.68 -53.29 -60.04
N CYS A 13 -17.31 -52.04 -59.87
CA CYS A 13 -16.98 -51.46 -58.58
C CYS A 13 -18.26 -50.92 -57.91
N LEU A 14 -18.61 -51.43 -56.72
CA LEU A 14 -19.52 -50.73 -55.82
C LEU A 14 -18.67 -49.94 -54.82
N ILE A 15 -18.81 -48.61 -54.85
CA ILE A 15 -18.10 -47.71 -53.93
C ILE A 15 -18.77 -47.82 -52.56
N SER A 16 -18.13 -48.55 -51.65
CA SER A 16 -18.42 -48.45 -50.22
C SER A 16 -17.63 -47.27 -49.66
N LEU A 17 -18.35 -46.21 -49.26
CA LEU A 17 -17.79 -45.08 -48.51
C LEU A 17 -17.28 -45.58 -47.15
N LEU A 18 -15.97 -45.80 -47.06
CA LEU A 18 -15.29 -45.95 -45.77
C LEU A 18 -15.30 -44.58 -45.07
N ALA A 19 -16.02 -44.48 -43.97
CA ALA A 19 -15.78 -43.41 -43.02
C ALA A 19 -14.31 -43.48 -42.54
N PRO A 20 -13.64 -42.34 -42.31
CA PRO A 20 -12.33 -42.36 -41.68
C PRO A 20 -12.44 -43.01 -40.29
N PRO A 21 -11.37 -43.68 -39.80
CA PRO A 21 -11.38 -44.17 -38.42
C PRO A 21 -11.61 -42.99 -37.48
N ALA A 22 -12.55 -43.15 -36.55
CA ALA A 22 -12.76 -42.16 -35.50
C ALA A 22 -11.41 -41.94 -34.78
N ARG A 23 -10.96 -40.69 -34.73
CA ARG A 23 -9.84 -40.32 -33.85
C ARG A 23 -10.36 -40.49 -32.42
N VAL A 24 -9.98 -41.60 -31.80
CA VAL A 24 -10.02 -41.72 -30.34
C VAL A 24 -9.10 -40.61 -29.83
N HIS A 25 -9.68 -39.55 -29.29
CA HIS A 25 -8.92 -38.55 -28.55
C HIS A 25 -8.39 -39.28 -27.31
N ALA A 26 -7.12 -39.08 -26.99
CA ALA A 26 -6.60 -39.62 -25.74
C ALA A 26 -7.29 -38.83 -24.62
N GLN A 27 -7.94 -39.49 -23.67
CA GLN A 27 -8.45 -38.78 -22.50
C GLN A 27 -7.27 -38.21 -21.71
N ALA A 28 -7.49 -37.10 -20.99
CA ALA A 28 -6.52 -36.63 -20.02
C ALA A 28 -6.32 -37.74 -18.98
N THR A 29 -5.08 -38.18 -18.79
CA THR A 29 -4.73 -39.20 -17.80
C THR A 29 -3.76 -38.61 -16.80
N CYS A 30 -4.10 -38.75 -15.52
CA CYS A 30 -3.19 -38.52 -14.41
C CYS A 30 -1.86 -39.28 -14.59
N VAL A 31 -0.81 -38.80 -13.90
CA VAL A 31 0.43 -39.57 -13.72
C VAL A 31 0.20 -40.85 -12.90
N ASP A 32 -0.73 -40.82 -11.92
CA ASP A 32 -1.25 -42.01 -11.24
C ASP A 32 -2.79 -42.01 -11.14
N ALA A 33 -3.42 -43.18 -11.20
CA ALA A 33 -4.88 -43.30 -11.31
C ALA A 33 -5.68 -42.84 -10.07
N THR A 34 -5.04 -42.24 -9.08
CA THR A 34 -5.62 -41.74 -7.82
C THR A 34 -5.28 -40.28 -7.50
N GLY A 35 -4.52 -39.60 -8.38
CA GLY A 35 -4.01 -38.25 -8.16
C GLY A 35 -3.14 -38.10 -6.90
N ASP A 36 -2.70 -39.21 -6.30
CA ASP A 36 -2.00 -39.22 -5.01
C ASP A 36 -0.59 -38.67 -5.17
N ALA A 37 0.08 -38.92 -6.30
CA ALA A 37 1.42 -38.41 -6.60
C ALA A 37 1.46 -36.88 -6.47
N CYS A 38 0.52 -36.16 -7.11
CA CYS A 38 0.44 -34.70 -7.00
C CYS A 38 0.19 -34.24 -5.56
N ARG A 39 -0.78 -34.86 -4.85
CA ARG A 39 -1.06 -34.53 -3.43
C ARG A 39 0.13 -34.83 -2.52
N ASN A 40 0.94 -35.84 -2.82
CA ASN A 40 2.15 -36.16 -2.09
C ASN A 40 3.27 -35.12 -2.31
N VAL A 41 3.38 -34.51 -3.51
CA VAL A 41 4.28 -33.36 -3.72
C VAL A 41 3.90 -32.21 -2.79
N LEU A 42 2.61 -31.86 -2.71
CA LEU A 42 2.12 -30.80 -1.82
C LEU A 42 2.37 -31.11 -0.33
N ARG A 43 2.01 -32.32 0.14
CA ARG A 43 2.26 -32.77 1.52
C ARG A 43 3.75 -32.82 1.89
N THR A 44 4.64 -33.04 0.91
CA THR A 44 6.09 -33.06 1.12
C THR A 44 6.68 -31.64 1.14
N ALA A 45 6.14 -30.74 0.32
CA ALA A 45 6.59 -29.35 0.22
C ALA A 45 6.17 -28.50 1.43
N ARG A 46 4.95 -28.68 1.96
CA ARG A 46 4.41 -27.89 3.07
C ARG A 46 3.59 -28.77 4.04
N PRO A 47 3.71 -28.60 5.38
CA PRO A 47 2.94 -29.39 6.36
C PRO A 47 1.42 -29.29 6.19
N ASP A 48 0.97 -28.16 5.66
CA ASP A 48 -0.41 -27.76 5.37
C ASP A 48 -0.71 -27.78 3.86
N GLY A 49 0.17 -28.34 3.02
CA GLY A 49 -0.01 -28.37 1.56
C GLY A 49 -1.19 -29.22 1.10
N VAL A 50 -1.71 -30.12 1.94
CA VAL A 50 -3.02 -30.75 1.72
C VAL A 50 -3.79 -30.79 3.03
N VAL A 51 -4.90 -30.06 3.07
CA VAL A 51 -5.75 -29.88 4.24
C VAL A 51 -6.99 -30.77 4.09
N ASN A 52 -7.17 -31.74 4.98
CA ASN A 52 -8.39 -32.54 5.03
C ASN A 52 -9.51 -31.79 5.76
N ASP A 53 -9.87 -30.63 5.24
CA ASP A 53 -10.92 -29.76 5.76
C ASP A 53 -11.50 -28.89 4.64
N VAL A 54 -12.60 -28.16 4.91
CA VAL A 54 -13.09 -27.11 3.97
C VAL A 54 -12.14 -25.90 3.99
N PHE A 55 -12.14 -25.12 2.92
CA PHE A 55 -11.36 -23.89 2.82
C PHE A 55 -11.62 -22.90 3.96
N THR A 56 -10.53 -22.41 4.56
CA THR A 56 -10.49 -21.28 5.49
C THR A 56 -9.20 -20.48 5.32
N THR A 57 -9.27 -19.16 5.44
CA THR A 57 -8.09 -18.28 5.53
C THR A 57 -7.44 -18.34 6.91
N ARG A 58 -6.24 -17.75 7.04
CA ARG A 58 -5.50 -17.69 8.31
C ARG A 58 -6.15 -16.78 9.35
N ASP A 59 -6.81 -15.70 8.91
CA ASP A 59 -7.62 -14.81 9.74
C ASP A 59 -8.99 -15.39 10.10
N GLY A 60 -9.32 -16.59 9.59
CA GLY A 60 -10.47 -17.39 10.03
C GLY A 60 -11.75 -17.18 9.22
N LEU A 61 -11.65 -16.57 8.03
CA LEU A 61 -12.76 -16.42 7.09
C LEU A 61 -13.00 -17.72 6.33
N TYR A 62 -14.27 -18.07 6.14
CA TYR A 62 -14.68 -19.15 5.23
C TYR A 62 -14.85 -18.63 3.81
N GLY A 63 -14.86 -19.52 2.81
CA GLY A 63 -15.04 -19.17 1.38
C GLY A 63 -16.13 -18.11 1.13
N PRO A 64 -17.37 -18.28 1.62
CA PRO A 64 -18.46 -17.29 1.49
C PRO A 64 -18.16 -15.86 1.97
N GLN A 65 -17.13 -15.66 2.79
CA GLN A 65 -16.79 -14.37 3.41
C GLN A 65 -15.65 -13.64 2.69
N LEU A 66 -15.12 -14.20 1.59
CA LEU A 66 -14.12 -13.55 0.76
C LEU A 66 -14.75 -12.51 -0.16
N SER A 67 -13.95 -11.51 -0.52
CA SER A 67 -14.17 -10.73 -1.74
C SER A 67 -13.77 -11.58 -2.95
N PHE A 68 -14.68 -11.77 -3.89
CA PHE A 68 -14.44 -12.54 -5.10
C PHE A 68 -13.99 -11.65 -6.25
N ALA A 69 -13.16 -12.22 -7.11
CA ALA A 69 -12.58 -11.56 -8.26
C ALA A 69 -13.64 -11.27 -9.34
N SER A 70 -13.50 -10.14 -10.01
CA SER A 70 -14.38 -9.76 -11.12
C SER A 70 -13.85 -10.29 -12.45
N TYR A 71 -14.65 -11.09 -13.15
CA TYR A 71 -14.36 -11.57 -14.49
C TYR A 71 -14.17 -10.39 -15.46
N VAL A 72 -13.05 -10.40 -16.19
CA VAL A 72 -12.70 -9.40 -17.20
C VAL A 72 -13.04 -9.92 -18.59
N ARG A 73 -12.51 -11.11 -18.96
CA ARG A 73 -12.70 -11.74 -20.28
C ARG A 73 -12.09 -13.15 -20.33
N GLY A 74 -12.23 -13.82 -21.47
CA GLY A 74 -11.47 -15.03 -21.82
C GLY A 74 -12.28 -16.33 -21.81
N ALA A 75 -13.40 -16.40 -21.10
CA ALA A 75 -14.29 -17.55 -21.11
C ALA A 75 -14.84 -17.79 -22.53
N ASN A 76 -14.46 -18.92 -23.12
CA ASN A 76 -14.72 -19.29 -24.52
C ASN A 76 -15.44 -20.64 -24.66
N GLY A 77 -15.63 -21.38 -23.55
CA GLY A 77 -16.39 -22.64 -23.49
C GLY A 77 -17.81 -22.47 -22.98
N CYS A 78 -18.37 -23.55 -22.43
CA CYS A 78 -19.64 -23.58 -21.73
C CYS A 78 -19.72 -22.61 -20.54
N TYR A 79 -20.92 -22.50 -19.98
CA TYR A 79 -21.21 -21.93 -18.66
C TYR A 79 -22.50 -22.57 -18.16
N GLY A 80 -22.74 -22.59 -16.86
CA GLY A 80 -23.84 -23.36 -16.32
C GLY A 80 -24.08 -23.18 -14.84
N VAL A 81 -24.88 -24.08 -14.30
CA VAL A 81 -25.07 -24.25 -12.86
C VAL A 81 -24.90 -25.72 -12.52
N SER A 82 -24.56 -26.02 -11.27
CA SER A 82 -24.56 -27.38 -10.72
C SER A 82 -25.75 -27.55 -9.76
N ASP A 83 -26.65 -28.50 -10.05
CA ASP A 83 -27.85 -28.74 -9.23
C ASP A 83 -27.69 -29.85 -8.18
N ARG A 84 -26.61 -30.64 -8.28
CA ARG A 84 -26.27 -31.72 -7.34
C ARG A 84 -24.78 -31.73 -7.02
N PRO A 85 -24.41 -31.49 -5.75
CA PRO A 85 -23.03 -31.56 -5.32
C PRO A 85 -22.61 -33.00 -5.02
N THR A 86 -22.58 -33.83 -6.05
CA THR A 86 -21.87 -35.11 -6.07
C THR A 86 -21.28 -35.38 -7.46
N ILE A 87 -20.46 -34.44 -7.95
CA ILE A 87 -19.54 -34.46 -9.11
C ILE A 87 -20.02 -34.95 -10.50
N LEU A 88 -21.00 -35.85 -10.68
CA LEU A 88 -21.27 -36.48 -12.00
C LEU A 88 -22.73 -36.41 -12.51
N GLU A 89 -23.70 -35.99 -11.69
CA GLU A 89 -25.14 -36.12 -12.00
C GLU A 89 -25.94 -34.79 -11.94
N GLY A 90 -25.24 -33.65 -11.88
CA GLY A 90 -25.87 -32.32 -11.73
C GLY A 90 -25.29 -31.20 -12.61
N TYR A 91 -24.34 -31.52 -13.50
CA TYR A 91 -23.70 -30.56 -14.40
C TYR A 91 -24.61 -30.23 -15.59
N THR A 92 -24.83 -28.94 -15.87
CA THR A 92 -25.56 -28.50 -17.07
C THR A 92 -24.84 -27.37 -17.82
N CYS A 93 -24.19 -27.69 -18.95
CA CYS A 93 -23.76 -26.68 -19.91
C CYS A 93 -24.96 -25.99 -20.57
N THR A 94 -25.02 -24.66 -20.45
CA THR A 94 -25.87 -23.77 -21.23
C THR A 94 -25.07 -23.26 -22.44
N ASP A 95 -25.73 -23.20 -23.62
CA ASP A 95 -25.15 -22.88 -24.92
C ASP A 95 -23.97 -23.78 -25.39
N THR A 96 -24.30 -24.95 -25.94
CA THR A 96 -23.36 -25.81 -26.70
C THR A 96 -23.07 -25.24 -28.11
N GLY A 97 -22.65 -23.99 -28.17
CA GLY A 97 -22.34 -23.27 -29.39
C GLY A 97 -21.90 -21.87 -29.04
N VAL A 98 -20.72 -21.49 -29.55
CA VAL A 98 -20.02 -20.20 -29.34
C VAL A 98 -21.00 -19.11 -28.87
N PRO A 99 -20.93 -18.66 -27.60
CA PRO A 99 -21.81 -17.59 -27.14
C PRO A 99 -21.68 -16.42 -28.10
N ALA A 100 -22.77 -15.73 -28.40
CA ALA A 100 -22.68 -14.50 -29.18
C ALA A 100 -21.60 -13.61 -28.55
N LEU A 101 -20.57 -13.26 -29.32
CA LEU A 101 -19.40 -12.53 -28.82
C LEU A 101 -19.85 -11.30 -28.02
N GLY A 102 -19.71 -11.36 -26.69
CA GLY A 102 -20.28 -10.36 -25.77
C GLY A 102 -21.47 -10.80 -24.90
N ALA A 103 -21.78 -12.09 -24.78
CA ALA A 103 -22.61 -12.57 -23.66
C ALA A 103 -21.87 -12.35 -22.32
N ASP A 104 -22.52 -11.66 -21.38
CA ASP A 104 -21.94 -11.39 -20.07
C ASP A 104 -21.80 -12.68 -19.25
N ARG A 105 -20.58 -12.95 -18.78
CA ARG A 105 -20.22 -14.13 -17.99
C ARG A 105 -20.01 -13.81 -16.51
N ALA A 106 -19.98 -12.53 -16.12
CA ALA A 106 -19.81 -12.13 -14.73
C ALA A 106 -20.82 -12.77 -13.75
N PRO A 107 -22.12 -12.96 -14.11
CA PRO A 107 -23.09 -13.64 -13.24
C PRO A 107 -22.85 -15.16 -13.03
N TYR A 108 -21.81 -15.73 -13.63
CA TYR A 108 -21.43 -17.15 -13.55
C TYR A 108 -19.96 -17.34 -13.14
N ALA A 109 -19.30 -16.27 -12.68
CA ALA A 109 -17.85 -16.23 -12.50
C ALA A 109 -17.39 -15.36 -11.32
N ASN A 110 -18.21 -14.40 -10.88
CA ASN A 110 -17.83 -13.39 -9.87
C ASN A 110 -18.34 -13.70 -8.46
N SER A 111 -19.06 -14.81 -8.26
CA SER A 111 -19.73 -15.15 -7.01
C SER A 111 -19.65 -16.64 -6.79
N LEU A 112 -19.24 -17.04 -5.57
CA LEU A 112 -19.31 -18.42 -5.13
C LEU A 112 -20.78 -18.80 -4.90
N ASP A 113 -21.40 -19.51 -5.83
CA ASP A 113 -22.84 -19.83 -5.79
C ASP A 113 -23.29 -21.05 -6.62
N TRP A 114 -22.35 -21.89 -7.07
CA TRP A 114 -22.50 -23.06 -7.95
C TRP A 114 -22.83 -22.74 -9.41
N TYR A 115 -22.84 -21.47 -9.80
CA TYR A 115 -22.79 -21.08 -11.21
C TYR A 115 -21.34 -21.14 -11.65
N TRP A 116 -21.08 -21.46 -12.92
CA TRP A 116 -19.72 -21.67 -13.39
C TRP A 116 -19.53 -21.30 -14.85
N THR A 117 -18.27 -21.09 -15.21
CA THR A 117 -17.81 -20.86 -16.58
C THR A 117 -16.76 -21.88 -16.99
N GLN A 118 -16.47 -21.97 -18.30
CA GLN A 118 -15.47 -22.88 -18.86
C GLN A 118 -14.49 -22.16 -19.80
N VAL A 119 -13.21 -22.54 -19.79
CA VAL A 119 -12.20 -22.13 -20.78
C VAL A 119 -11.60 -23.34 -21.50
N TYR A 120 -11.58 -23.31 -22.83
CA TYR A 120 -10.83 -24.26 -23.66
C TYR A 120 -9.43 -23.73 -24.00
N ARG A 121 -8.41 -24.58 -23.89
CA ARG A 121 -7.09 -24.35 -24.51
C ARG A 121 -7.22 -24.31 -26.03
N THR A 122 -6.65 -23.27 -26.65
CA THR A 122 -6.64 -23.08 -28.12
C THR A 122 -5.24 -23.15 -28.71
N ARG A 123 -5.10 -23.70 -29.92
CA ARG A 123 -3.87 -23.62 -30.73
C ARG A 123 -3.60 -22.18 -31.18
N ASP A 124 -2.45 -21.90 -31.78
CA ASP A 124 -1.95 -20.54 -32.09
C ASP A 124 -2.90 -19.67 -32.94
N ASP A 125 -3.86 -20.27 -33.64
CA ASP A 125 -4.92 -19.54 -34.35
C ASP A 125 -5.99 -18.91 -33.44
N GLY A 126 -5.98 -19.24 -32.14
CA GLY A 126 -6.92 -18.73 -31.13
C GLY A 126 -8.35 -19.27 -31.23
N VAL A 127 -8.60 -20.26 -32.10
CA VAL A 127 -9.96 -20.76 -32.39
C VAL A 127 -10.03 -22.29 -32.37
N THR A 128 -8.98 -22.98 -32.79
CA THR A 128 -8.98 -24.45 -32.82
C THR A 128 -8.61 -25.02 -31.46
N PHE A 129 -9.57 -25.66 -30.79
CA PHE A 129 -9.35 -26.30 -29.49
C PHE A 129 -8.27 -27.39 -29.52
N VAL A 130 -7.49 -27.44 -28.45
CA VAL A 130 -6.50 -28.49 -28.17
C VAL A 130 -7.24 -29.80 -27.83
N GLY A 131 -6.62 -30.95 -28.09
CA GLY A 131 -7.19 -32.24 -27.66
C GLY A 131 -6.80 -32.59 -26.24
N ASP A 132 -7.62 -33.38 -25.55
CA ASP A 132 -7.23 -33.98 -24.29
C ASP A 132 -5.95 -34.80 -24.43
N GLY A 133 -5.14 -34.81 -23.37
CA GLY A 133 -3.82 -35.44 -23.37
C GLY A 133 -2.76 -34.73 -24.22
N GLU A 134 -3.10 -33.71 -25.01
CA GLU A 134 -2.14 -32.97 -25.84
C GLU A 134 -1.40 -31.92 -24.99
N PRO A 135 -0.05 -32.00 -24.88
CA PRO A 135 0.75 -31.04 -24.13
C PRO A 135 0.87 -29.69 -24.84
N GLY A 136 1.10 -28.62 -24.06
CA GLY A 136 1.39 -27.27 -24.57
C GLY A 136 0.17 -26.35 -24.65
N PHE A 137 0.35 -25.22 -25.34
CA PHE A 137 -0.68 -24.17 -25.52
C PHE A 137 -1.23 -23.53 -24.23
N TYR A 138 -0.47 -23.62 -23.13
CA TYR A 138 -0.71 -22.96 -21.85
C TYR A 138 -0.40 -21.45 -21.92
N GLU A 139 -1.25 -20.73 -22.65
CA GLU A 139 -1.04 -19.32 -23.00
C GLU A 139 -1.94 -18.41 -22.14
N PRO A 140 -1.40 -17.74 -21.10
CA PRO A 140 -2.19 -16.95 -20.16
C PRO A 140 -2.89 -15.75 -20.78
N SER A 141 -2.40 -15.19 -21.90
CA SER A 141 -3.12 -14.11 -22.60
C SER A 141 -4.46 -14.56 -23.23
N ARG A 142 -4.71 -15.87 -23.28
CA ARG A 142 -5.94 -16.51 -23.78
C ARG A 142 -6.69 -17.31 -22.71
N GLY A 143 -6.23 -17.26 -21.45
CA GLY A 143 -6.94 -17.82 -20.31
C GLY A 143 -8.13 -16.97 -19.88
N ARG A 144 -8.78 -17.40 -18.80
CA ARG A 144 -9.86 -16.70 -18.10
C ARG A 144 -9.26 -15.63 -17.21
N ILE A 145 -9.46 -14.37 -17.54
CA ILE A 145 -8.82 -13.23 -16.88
C ILE A 145 -9.79 -12.60 -15.88
N TYR A 146 -9.28 -12.37 -14.68
CA TYR A 146 -9.98 -11.78 -13.54
C TYR A 146 -9.21 -10.60 -12.97
N ASP A 147 -9.92 -9.57 -12.53
CA ASP A 147 -9.44 -8.56 -11.58
C ASP A 147 -9.71 -9.08 -10.16
N LEU A 148 -8.66 -9.31 -9.37
CA LEU A 148 -8.80 -9.75 -7.99
C LEU A 148 -9.35 -8.64 -7.07
N GLY A 149 -9.41 -7.39 -7.57
CA GLY A 149 -9.86 -6.20 -6.85
C GLY A 149 -8.77 -5.57 -5.98
N GLY A 150 -7.55 -6.10 -6.01
CA GLY A 150 -6.38 -5.61 -5.28
C GLY A 150 -5.18 -6.54 -5.52
N GLU A 151 -3.96 -6.09 -5.24
CA GLU A 151 -2.76 -6.91 -5.46
C GLU A 151 -2.70 -8.12 -4.50
N ALA A 152 -2.63 -9.33 -5.07
CA ALA A 152 -2.54 -10.59 -4.33
C ALA A 152 -1.25 -11.36 -4.64
N ASN A 153 -0.66 -11.99 -3.63
CA ASN A 153 0.41 -12.98 -3.81
C ASN A 153 -0.15 -14.34 -4.25
N ARG A 154 -1.39 -14.64 -3.82
CA ARG A 154 -2.01 -15.95 -4.00
C ARG A 154 -3.40 -15.84 -4.60
N VAL A 155 -3.78 -16.89 -5.30
CA VAL A 155 -5.10 -17.06 -5.91
C VAL A 155 -5.71 -18.36 -5.40
N VAL A 156 -6.94 -18.28 -4.93
CA VAL A 156 -7.77 -19.43 -4.56
C VAL A 156 -8.73 -19.69 -5.70
N LEU A 157 -8.79 -20.94 -6.15
CA LEU A 157 -9.77 -21.40 -7.12
C LEU A 157 -10.87 -22.20 -6.41
N PHE A 158 -12.11 -21.92 -6.78
CA PHE A 158 -13.32 -22.66 -6.40
C PHE A 158 -13.82 -23.41 -7.64
N PRO A 159 -13.29 -24.62 -7.90
CA PRO A 159 -13.52 -25.37 -9.14
C PRO A 159 -14.80 -26.20 -9.10
N ILE A 160 -15.48 -26.32 -10.23
CA ILE A 160 -16.44 -27.42 -10.44
C ILE A 160 -15.66 -28.62 -11.00
N THR A 161 -16.16 -29.84 -10.79
CA THR A 161 -15.69 -31.03 -11.51
C THR A 161 -16.87 -31.70 -12.16
N ASP A 162 -16.74 -32.01 -13.46
CA ASP A 162 -17.78 -32.61 -14.29
C ASP A 162 -17.53 -34.10 -14.60
N HIS A 163 -16.26 -34.54 -14.64
CA HIS A 163 -15.87 -35.87 -15.09
C HIS A 163 -14.70 -36.53 -14.31
N PRO A 164 -14.51 -37.86 -14.45
CA PRO A 164 -13.38 -38.59 -13.86
C PRO A 164 -12.18 -38.67 -14.85
N PRO A 165 -10.93 -38.88 -14.36
CA PRO A 165 -10.56 -39.47 -13.08
C PRO A 165 -10.42 -38.49 -11.89
N LEU A 166 -11.17 -38.77 -10.82
CA LEU A 166 -11.05 -38.03 -9.56
C LEU A 166 -9.84 -38.51 -8.74
N PRO A 167 -9.10 -37.61 -8.07
CA PRO A 167 -9.28 -36.16 -7.99
C PRO A 167 -8.34 -35.40 -8.97
N CYS A 168 -8.03 -35.94 -10.14
CA CYS A 168 -7.09 -35.31 -11.09
C CYS A 168 -7.70 -34.11 -11.79
N GLU A 169 -9.01 -34.16 -12.12
CA GLU A 169 -9.78 -32.99 -12.59
C GLU A 169 -9.61 -31.79 -11.65
N ALA A 170 -9.62 -32.01 -10.33
CA ALA A 170 -9.43 -30.96 -9.33
C ALA A 170 -8.07 -30.23 -9.40
N PHE A 171 -7.15 -30.68 -10.26
CA PHE A 171 -5.86 -30.06 -10.52
C PHE A 171 -5.72 -29.54 -11.96
N GLU A 172 -6.79 -29.47 -12.76
CA GLU A 172 -6.74 -29.10 -14.18
C GLU A 172 -6.47 -27.61 -14.49
N TYR A 173 -5.80 -26.89 -13.60
CA TYR A 173 -5.62 -25.45 -13.73
C TYR A 173 -4.14 -25.09 -13.87
N SER A 174 -3.88 -24.01 -14.59
CA SER A 174 -2.61 -23.31 -14.62
C SER A 174 -2.86 -21.83 -14.35
N VAL A 175 -2.35 -21.33 -13.21
CA VAL A 175 -2.62 -19.97 -12.75
C VAL A 175 -1.43 -19.05 -12.99
N TYR A 176 -1.71 -17.83 -13.46
CA TYR A 176 -0.74 -16.78 -13.71
C TYR A 176 -1.25 -15.46 -13.15
N LEU A 177 -0.36 -14.55 -12.75
CA LEU A 177 -0.73 -13.22 -12.29
C LEU A 177 0.06 -12.09 -12.98
N SER A 178 -0.56 -10.91 -13.13
CA SER A 178 -0.02 -9.73 -13.80
C SER A 178 -0.71 -8.45 -13.28
N ASN A 179 -0.06 -7.30 -13.38
CA ASN A 179 -0.68 -5.97 -13.23
C ASN A 179 -1.12 -5.37 -14.57
N ASP A 180 -0.67 -5.91 -15.70
CA ASP A 180 -1.30 -5.67 -17.00
C ASP A 180 -2.21 -6.86 -17.37
N PRO A 181 -3.55 -6.70 -17.34
CA PRO A 181 -4.46 -7.77 -17.77
C PRO A 181 -4.38 -8.02 -19.27
N ASN A 182 -3.69 -7.18 -20.04
CA ASN A 182 -3.50 -7.30 -21.49
C ASN A 182 -2.09 -7.78 -21.87
N ALA A 183 -1.30 -8.21 -20.89
CA ALA A 183 0.03 -8.76 -21.12
C ALA A 183 -0.01 -9.88 -22.18
N THR A 184 0.92 -9.82 -23.12
CA THR A 184 1.08 -10.81 -24.22
C THR A 184 2.36 -11.65 -24.06
N VAL A 185 3.07 -11.46 -22.94
CA VAL A 185 4.35 -12.09 -22.64
C VAL A 185 4.21 -12.80 -21.29
N THR A 186 4.72 -14.03 -21.21
CA THR A 186 4.87 -14.76 -19.95
C THR A 186 6.27 -14.51 -19.39
N ALA A 187 6.38 -14.16 -18.12
CA ALA A 187 7.65 -13.99 -17.42
C ALA A 187 8.36 -15.33 -17.19
N SER A 188 9.68 -15.29 -17.08
CA SER A 188 10.43 -16.45 -16.56
C SER A 188 10.18 -16.57 -15.05
N PRO A 189 10.03 -17.78 -14.48
CA PRO A 189 9.97 -17.96 -13.03
C PRO A 189 11.16 -17.33 -12.29
N ASP A 190 12.34 -17.32 -12.92
CA ASP A 190 13.57 -16.72 -12.37
C ASP A 190 13.65 -15.19 -12.53
N ALA A 191 12.79 -14.58 -13.36
CA ALA A 191 12.75 -13.15 -13.62
C ALA A 191 11.31 -12.64 -13.72
N PRO A 192 10.59 -12.55 -12.58
CA PRO A 192 9.23 -12.02 -12.51
C PRO A 192 9.14 -10.57 -13.01
N ASN A 193 8.00 -10.20 -13.59
CA ASN A 193 7.74 -8.84 -14.08
C ASN A 193 6.24 -8.49 -13.96
N PRO A 194 5.85 -7.41 -13.26
CA PRO A 194 4.45 -7.02 -13.09
C PRO A 194 3.68 -6.77 -14.39
N LEU A 195 4.34 -6.44 -15.50
CA LEU A 195 3.70 -6.18 -16.80
C LEU A 195 3.64 -7.42 -17.71
N HIS A 196 4.04 -8.59 -17.21
CA HIS A 196 3.99 -9.88 -17.88
C HIS A 196 3.13 -10.87 -17.05
N TRP A 197 2.69 -11.97 -17.66
CA TRP A 197 2.07 -13.06 -16.91
C TRP A 197 3.10 -13.88 -16.14
N ASN A 198 3.01 -13.92 -14.82
CA ASN A 198 3.93 -14.64 -13.94
C ASN A 198 3.30 -15.96 -13.50
N PRO A 199 3.91 -17.12 -13.75
CA PRO A 199 3.33 -18.41 -13.35
C PRO A 199 3.31 -18.56 -11.83
N ALA A 200 2.11 -18.74 -11.27
CA ALA A 200 1.93 -19.10 -9.87
C ALA A 200 2.12 -20.61 -9.67
N ARG A 201 2.54 -21.01 -8.47
CA ARG A 201 2.75 -22.41 -8.10
C ARG A 201 1.62 -22.93 -7.22
N LEU A 202 1.09 -24.10 -7.52
CA LEU A 202 0.13 -24.76 -6.63
C LEU A 202 0.84 -25.14 -5.32
N ILE A 203 0.34 -24.61 -4.19
CA ILE A 203 0.93 -24.80 -2.85
C ILE A 203 0.01 -25.50 -1.87
N ARG A 204 -1.32 -25.46 -2.07
CA ARG A 204 -2.29 -26.04 -1.15
C ARG A 204 -3.51 -26.61 -1.88
N ALA A 205 -4.07 -27.70 -1.37
CA ALA A 205 -5.37 -28.22 -1.75
C ALA A 205 -6.22 -28.55 -0.50
N TYR A 206 -7.51 -28.20 -0.51
CA TYR A 206 -8.48 -28.52 0.54
C TYR A 206 -9.37 -29.69 0.10
N GLU A 207 -9.30 -30.83 0.79
CA GLU A 207 -9.92 -32.10 0.36
C GLU A 207 -11.46 -32.16 0.53
N GLN A 208 -12.11 -31.04 0.87
CA GLN A 208 -13.56 -30.95 1.11
C GLN A 208 -14.19 -29.67 0.53
N GLY A 209 -13.58 -29.08 -0.50
CA GLY A 209 -14.06 -27.85 -1.13
C GLY A 209 -14.14 -26.66 -0.16
N TRP A 210 -15.15 -25.80 -0.30
CA TRP A 210 -15.50 -24.75 0.69
C TRP A 210 -16.68 -25.12 1.59
N THR A 211 -17.42 -26.20 1.27
CA THR A 211 -18.60 -26.66 2.01
C THR A 211 -18.81 -28.15 1.84
N ARG A 212 -19.29 -28.80 2.91
CA ARG A 212 -19.89 -30.13 2.86
C ARG A 212 -21.42 -30.09 2.80
N ASN A 213 -22.03 -28.91 2.92
CA ASN A 213 -23.48 -28.75 3.00
C ASN A 213 -24.09 -28.53 1.61
N PRO A 214 -24.94 -29.45 1.12
CA PRO A 214 -25.51 -29.38 -0.23
C PRO A 214 -26.63 -28.34 -0.38
N THR A 215 -27.00 -27.66 0.71
CA THR A 215 -27.99 -26.57 0.70
C THR A 215 -27.37 -25.17 0.66
N ALA A 216 -26.03 -25.10 0.64
CA ALA A 216 -25.29 -23.85 0.59
C ALA A 216 -25.45 -23.09 -0.74
N ARG A 217 -25.22 -21.77 -0.70
CA ARG A 217 -25.36 -20.78 -1.79
C ARG A 217 -24.25 -19.72 -1.70
N GLY A 218 -23.10 -20.15 -1.18
CA GLY A 218 -21.85 -19.41 -1.00
C GLY A 218 -22.01 -17.98 -0.51
N ALA A 219 -21.57 -17.01 -1.31
CA ALA A 219 -21.37 -15.61 -0.90
C ALA A 219 -22.61 -14.95 -0.24
N SER A 220 -23.82 -15.38 -0.62
CA SER A 220 -25.07 -14.89 -0.03
C SER A 220 -25.25 -15.18 1.47
N GLU A 221 -24.38 -16.01 2.05
CA GLU A 221 -24.46 -16.51 3.43
C GLU A 221 -23.31 -16.03 4.33
N ALA A 222 -22.44 -15.15 3.82
CA ALA A 222 -21.27 -14.59 4.51
C ALA A 222 -21.51 -14.11 5.96
N ALA A 223 -22.70 -13.54 6.22
CA ALA A 223 -23.09 -12.94 7.49
C ALA A 223 -23.74 -13.92 8.49
N ARG A 224 -23.79 -15.23 8.20
CA ARG A 224 -24.39 -16.22 9.11
C ARG A 224 -23.58 -16.36 10.42
N PRO A 225 -24.23 -16.29 11.60
CA PRO A 225 -23.54 -16.43 12.89
C PRO A 225 -23.07 -17.87 13.18
N ASP A 226 -23.62 -18.85 12.46
CA ASP A 226 -23.34 -20.29 12.58
C ASP A 226 -22.58 -20.85 11.35
N LEU A 227 -22.04 -19.96 10.48
CA LEU A 227 -21.51 -20.29 9.17
C LEU A 227 -20.57 -21.51 9.18
N GLY A 228 -19.54 -21.49 10.01
CA GLY A 228 -18.55 -22.58 10.07
C GLY A 228 -19.09 -23.93 10.53
N THR A 229 -20.15 -23.96 11.34
CA THR A 229 -20.86 -25.22 11.66
C THR A 229 -21.82 -25.64 10.57
N TRP A 230 -22.51 -24.68 9.95
CA TRP A 230 -23.52 -24.94 8.93
C TRP A 230 -22.89 -25.36 7.59
N LEU A 231 -21.71 -24.83 7.20
CA LEU A 231 -20.93 -25.30 6.03
C LEU A 231 -20.44 -26.77 6.19
N ARG A 232 -20.46 -27.30 7.41
CA ARG A 232 -19.98 -28.67 7.73
C ARG A 232 -21.13 -29.66 7.96
N ASP A 233 -22.37 -29.18 7.91
CA ASP A 233 -23.56 -30.00 8.10
C ASP A 233 -23.81 -30.87 6.86
N ASN A 234 -23.60 -32.19 7.02
CA ASN A 234 -23.86 -33.20 6.00
C ASN A 234 -25.20 -33.94 6.22
N SER A 235 -26.10 -33.42 7.07
CA SER A 235 -27.40 -34.07 7.36
C SER A 235 -28.32 -34.18 6.13
N ALA A 236 -28.10 -33.35 5.11
CA ALA A 236 -28.80 -33.38 3.83
C ALA A 236 -28.03 -34.15 2.72
N GLY A 237 -26.90 -34.78 3.04
CA GLY A 237 -25.92 -35.35 2.10
C GLY A 237 -24.56 -34.67 2.23
N GLU A 238 -23.50 -35.27 1.68
CA GLU A 238 -22.19 -34.63 1.57
C GLU A 238 -22.10 -33.89 0.24
N ALA A 239 -21.79 -32.59 0.29
CA ALA A 239 -21.55 -31.78 -0.89
C ALA A 239 -20.13 -31.97 -1.42
N VAL A 240 -20.07 -32.25 -2.72
CA VAL A 240 -18.92 -32.10 -3.61
C VAL A 240 -19.47 -31.59 -4.97
N SER A 241 -19.78 -30.30 -5.04
CA SER A 241 -19.79 -29.53 -6.31
C SER A 241 -18.69 -28.48 -6.32
N ASP A 242 -17.83 -28.46 -5.31
CA ASP A 242 -16.49 -27.94 -5.48
C ASP A 242 -15.54 -29.12 -5.48
N ALA A 243 -14.56 -29.09 -6.37
CA ALA A 243 -13.45 -30.01 -6.32
C ALA A 243 -12.56 -29.70 -5.10
N LEU A 244 -11.30 -30.14 -5.15
CA LEU A 244 -10.30 -29.63 -4.22
C LEU A 244 -10.17 -28.11 -4.43
N VAL A 245 -10.56 -27.30 -3.45
CA VAL A 245 -10.24 -25.86 -3.50
C VAL A 245 -8.73 -25.73 -3.47
N THR A 246 -8.14 -25.12 -4.50
CA THR A 246 -6.69 -25.03 -4.67
C THR A 246 -6.18 -23.62 -4.43
N VAL A 247 -4.97 -23.51 -3.84
CA VAL A 247 -4.28 -22.24 -3.62
C VAL A 247 -2.98 -22.23 -4.40
N TRP A 248 -2.85 -21.20 -5.23
CA TRP A 248 -1.71 -20.95 -6.11
C TRP A 248 -0.98 -19.71 -5.63
N ALA A 249 0.34 -19.70 -5.59
CA ALA A 249 1.14 -18.61 -5.05
C ALA A 249 2.28 -18.20 -5.98
N LEU A 250 2.52 -16.90 -6.09
CA LEU A 250 3.78 -16.36 -6.58
C LEU A 250 4.90 -16.61 -5.55
N PRO A 251 6.18 -16.54 -5.96
CA PRO A 251 7.30 -16.40 -5.03
C PRO A 251 7.10 -15.27 -4.01
N CYS A 252 7.81 -15.33 -2.88
CA CYS A 252 7.70 -14.32 -1.83
C CYS A 252 7.87 -12.87 -2.31
N GLY A 253 7.18 -11.95 -1.64
CA GLY A 253 7.27 -10.51 -1.90
C GLY A 253 6.64 -10.04 -3.22
N LEU A 254 6.02 -10.93 -4.00
CA LEU A 254 5.31 -10.55 -5.22
C LEU A 254 3.80 -10.56 -4.98
N SER A 255 3.12 -9.48 -5.33
CA SER A 255 1.67 -9.42 -5.44
C SER A 255 1.30 -8.74 -6.76
N PHE A 256 0.25 -9.22 -7.44
CA PHE A 256 -0.30 -8.57 -8.63
C PHE A 256 -1.83 -8.61 -8.62
N ARG A 257 -2.48 -7.67 -9.30
CA ARG A 257 -3.94 -7.43 -9.27
C ARG A 257 -4.76 -8.37 -10.15
N TYR A 258 -4.25 -8.80 -11.30
CA TYR A 258 -5.00 -9.64 -12.24
C TYR A 258 -4.50 -11.08 -12.24
N ALA A 259 -5.44 -12.02 -12.31
CA ALA A 259 -5.17 -13.44 -12.49
C ALA A 259 -5.62 -13.90 -13.88
N SER A 260 -4.90 -14.85 -14.46
CA SER A 260 -5.33 -15.64 -15.63
C SER A 260 -5.31 -17.12 -15.27
N ILE A 261 -6.43 -17.81 -15.47
CA ILE A 261 -6.51 -19.27 -15.34
C ILE A 261 -6.59 -19.90 -16.73
N VAL A 262 -5.75 -20.88 -16.97
CA VAL A 262 -5.72 -21.67 -18.20
C VAL A 262 -5.99 -23.14 -17.86
N ALA A 263 -6.89 -23.73 -18.64
CA ALA A 263 -7.20 -25.16 -18.65
C ALA A 263 -5.99 -26.09 -18.77
N GLY A 264 -6.05 -27.22 -18.07
CA GLY A 264 -4.97 -28.17 -17.82
C GLY A 264 -3.85 -27.67 -16.88
N ASN A 265 -3.11 -28.60 -16.30
CA ASN A 265 -1.89 -28.37 -15.53
C ASN A 265 -0.67 -28.99 -16.23
N TYR A 266 0.37 -28.18 -16.46
CA TYR A 266 1.58 -28.58 -17.18
C TYR A 266 2.67 -29.24 -16.30
N GLY A 267 2.37 -29.57 -15.05
CA GLY A 267 3.31 -30.18 -14.10
C GLY A 267 3.75 -29.23 -12.98
N ASN A 268 2.78 -28.55 -12.37
CA ASN A 268 2.97 -27.55 -11.33
C ASN A 268 2.32 -28.03 -10.01
N PRO A 269 3.05 -28.12 -8.88
CA PRO A 269 4.44 -27.67 -8.68
C PRO A 269 5.50 -28.72 -9.04
N GLY A 270 5.11 -29.88 -9.56
CA GLY A 270 6.01 -30.94 -10.02
C GLY A 270 5.38 -31.79 -11.14
N PRO A 271 6.17 -32.57 -11.89
CA PRO A 271 5.69 -33.37 -13.02
C PRO A 271 4.60 -34.39 -12.63
N GLU A 272 4.51 -34.77 -11.35
CA GLU A 272 3.45 -35.60 -10.77
C GLU A 272 2.04 -34.98 -10.88
N CYS A 273 1.96 -33.66 -11.05
CA CYS A 273 0.74 -32.89 -11.23
C CYS A 273 0.40 -32.60 -12.71
N VAL A 274 1.09 -33.22 -13.67
CA VAL A 274 0.73 -33.09 -15.09
C VAL A 274 -0.68 -33.64 -15.32
N TYR A 275 -1.54 -32.78 -15.86
CA TYR A 275 -2.89 -33.14 -16.28
C TYR A 275 -3.31 -32.30 -17.49
N HIS A 276 -3.21 -32.88 -18.69
CA HIS A 276 -3.47 -32.19 -19.95
C HIS A 276 -4.96 -32.18 -20.34
N SER A 277 -5.85 -31.73 -19.44
CA SER A 277 -7.23 -31.37 -19.78
C SER A 277 -7.24 -30.31 -20.87
N ASN A 278 -8.10 -30.41 -21.87
CA ASN A 278 -8.25 -29.35 -22.87
C ASN A 278 -9.13 -28.20 -22.39
N GLU A 279 -9.75 -28.34 -21.22
CA GLU A 279 -10.78 -27.46 -20.69
C GLU A 279 -10.67 -27.29 -19.15
N ASP A 280 -11.61 -26.57 -18.54
CA ASP A 280 -11.65 -26.33 -17.09
C ASP A 280 -12.96 -25.68 -16.60
N GLU A 281 -13.54 -26.12 -15.48
CA GLU A 281 -14.62 -25.38 -14.81
C GLU A 281 -14.26 -24.68 -13.51
N LEU A 282 -14.72 -23.44 -13.38
CA LEU A 282 -14.59 -22.61 -12.17
C LEU A 282 -15.92 -21.92 -11.86
N ASP A 283 -16.29 -21.97 -10.59
CA ASP A 283 -17.35 -21.19 -9.96
C ASP A 283 -16.82 -19.77 -9.68
N ALA A 284 -15.86 -19.68 -8.76
CA ALA A 284 -15.30 -18.42 -8.31
C ALA A 284 -13.78 -18.43 -8.16
N VAL A 285 -13.21 -17.22 -8.07
CA VAL A 285 -11.78 -16.96 -7.86
C VAL A 285 -11.65 -15.87 -6.79
N ALA A 286 -10.65 -15.97 -5.91
CA ALA A 286 -10.35 -14.94 -4.91
C ALA A 286 -8.83 -14.75 -4.72
N GLY A 287 -8.41 -13.54 -4.35
CA GLY A 287 -7.03 -13.25 -3.99
C GLY A 287 -6.75 -13.42 -2.49
N LEU A 288 -5.53 -13.83 -2.11
CA LEU A 288 -5.03 -13.79 -0.73
C LEU A 288 -3.65 -13.11 -0.66
N ASN A 289 -3.34 -12.56 0.51
CA ASN A 289 -2.00 -12.13 0.88
C ASN A 289 -1.06 -13.34 1.00
N GLU A 290 0.26 -13.10 1.01
CA GLU A 290 1.28 -14.14 1.15
C GLU A 290 1.17 -14.92 2.47
N ASP A 291 0.60 -14.31 3.52
CA ASP A 291 0.45 -14.96 4.82
C ASP A 291 -0.84 -15.79 4.97
N ASP A 292 -1.59 -16.01 3.88
CA ASP A 292 -2.89 -16.69 3.80
C ASP A 292 -4.08 -15.93 4.42
N THR A 293 -3.97 -14.62 4.64
CA THR A 293 -5.12 -13.75 4.95
C THR A 293 -5.83 -13.24 3.68
N ALA A 294 -7.11 -12.86 3.79
CA ALA A 294 -7.83 -12.24 2.68
C ALA A 294 -7.17 -10.90 2.26
N ILE A 295 -7.17 -10.61 0.95
CA ILE A 295 -6.71 -9.28 0.48
C ILE A 295 -7.69 -8.19 0.89
N CYS A 296 -7.14 -6.99 1.07
CA CYS A 296 -7.92 -5.76 0.94
C CYS A 296 -8.18 -5.47 -0.53
N ILE A 297 -9.38 -4.92 -0.79
CA ILE A 297 -9.72 -4.33 -2.07
C ILE A 297 -9.05 -2.94 -2.15
N ASP A 298 -8.83 -2.53 -3.40
CA ASP A 298 -8.34 -1.27 -3.94
C ASP A 298 -9.41 -0.84 -4.96
N ALA A 299 -10.50 -0.25 -4.46
CA ALA A 299 -11.75 -0.15 -5.22
C ALA A 299 -11.77 1.00 -6.24
N ASP A 300 -10.95 2.04 -6.06
CA ASP A 300 -10.78 3.12 -7.04
C ASP A 300 -9.57 2.93 -7.98
N GLY A 301 -8.60 2.08 -7.61
CA GLY A 301 -7.48 1.69 -8.48
C GLY A 301 -6.25 2.58 -8.39
N ASP A 302 -6.06 3.33 -7.30
CA ASP A 302 -4.84 4.12 -7.09
C ASP A 302 -3.62 3.30 -6.62
N GLY A 303 -3.85 2.05 -6.19
CA GLY A 303 -2.83 1.10 -5.75
C GLY A 303 -2.53 1.13 -4.25
N HIS A 304 -3.20 1.99 -3.49
CA HIS A 304 -3.35 1.85 -2.04
C HIS A 304 -4.46 0.82 -1.75
N ARG A 305 -4.62 0.45 -0.48
CA ARG A 305 -5.56 -0.61 -0.07
C ARG A 305 -6.35 -0.13 1.13
N ALA A 306 -7.65 -0.41 1.15
CA ALA A 306 -8.57 0.00 2.20
C ALA A 306 -8.05 -0.27 3.63
N ALA A 307 -7.99 0.78 4.46
CA ALA A 307 -7.67 0.66 5.88
C ALA A 307 -8.69 -0.19 6.66
N SER A 308 -9.91 -0.32 6.15
CA SER A 308 -11.00 -1.09 6.78
C SER A 308 -10.67 -2.58 7.03
N CYS A 309 -9.71 -3.14 6.29
CA CYS A 309 -9.26 -4.52 6.37
C CYS A 309 -7.74 -4.68 6.63
N GLY A 310 -7.04 -3.58 6.96
CA GLY A 310 -5.61 -3.59 7.30
C GLY A 310 -4.66 -3.04 6.23
N GLY A 311 -5.17 -2.40 5.18
CA GLY A 311 -4.38 -1.49 4.35
C GLY A 311 -4.15 -0.14 5.04
N SER A 312 -3.92 0.90 4.24
CA SER A 312 -3.57 2.26 4.72
C SER A 312 -4.42 3.38 4.12
N ASP A 313 -5.30 3.07 3.17
CA ASP A 313 -6.19 4.04 2.53
C ASP A 313 -7.41 4.37 3.42
N CYS A 314 -7.66 5.66 3.64
CA CYS A 314 -8.75 6.17 4.46
C CYS A 314 -10.05 6.46 3.67
N ASP A 315 -10.03 6.55 2.34
CA ASP A 315 -11.20 6.74 1.47
C ASP A 315 -10.97 6.05 0.10
N ASP A 316 -10.95 4.70 0.13
CA ASP A 316 -10.83 3.71 -0.99
C ASP A 316 -11.95 3.82 -2.05
N SER A 317 -12.52 5.02 -2.23
CA SER A 317 -13.54 5.37 -3.22
C SER A 317 -13.22 6.66 -3.99
N ASP A 318 -12.08 7.30 -3.69
CA ASP A 318 -11.62 8.56 -4.26
C ASP A 318 -10.08 8.52 -4.43
N PRO A 319 -9.55 8.27 -5.65
CA PRO A 319 -8.13 7.99 -5.94
C PRO A 319 -7.22 9.23 -5.86
N ALA A 320 -7.63 10.20 -5.07
CA ALA A 320 -6.93 11.41 -4.67
C ALA A 320 -6.85 11.55 -3.13
N VAL A 321 -7.29 10.53 -2.38
CA VAL A 321 -7.24 10.45 -0.92
C VAL A 321 -6.48 9.18 -0.54
N HIS A 322 -5.18 9.29 -0.32
CA HIS A 322 -4.34 8.13 -0.02
C HIS A 322 -3.04 8.55 0.69
N PRO A 323 -2.38 7.64 1.43
CA PRO A 323 -1.06 7.90 2.00
C PRO A 323 -0.07 8.45 0.98
N GLY A 324 0.55 9.59 1.29
CA GLY A 324 1.49 10.25 0.38
C GLY A 324 0.83 11.09 -0.74
N ALA A 325 -0.48 11.33 -0.70
CA ALA A 325 -1.11 12.37 -1.50
C ALA A 325 -0.62 13.78 -1.10
N PHE A 326 -0.85 14.77 -1.97
CA PHE A 326 -0.58 16.17 -1.62
C PHE A 326 -1.76 16.79 -0.90
N GLU A 327 -1.60 17.11 0.38
CA GLU A 327 -2.56 17.90 1.15
C GLU A 327 -2.22 19.41 1.13
N PRO A 328 -3.08 20.27 0.55
CA PRO A 328 -3.03 21.72 0.73
C PRO A 328 -3.33 22.15 2.17
N CYS A 329 -2.66 23.19 2.67
CA CYS A 329 -2.91 23.72 4.02
C CYS A 329 -4.29 24.37 4.26
N ASP A 330 -5.12 24.49 3.23
CA ASP A 330 -6.53 24.89 3.30
C ASP A 330 -7.47 23.83 2.72
N ALA A 331 -7.01 22.58 2.64
CA ALA A 331 -7.86 21.42 2.44
C ALA A 331 -8.98 21.38 3.50
N THR A 332 -10.14 20.84 3.09
CA THR A 332 -11.34 20.72 3.93
C THR A 332 -11.72 19.28 4.23
N ARG A 333 -10.94 18.32 3.69
CA ARG A 333 -10.95 16.89 3.92
C ARG A 333 -9.47 16.47 3.98
N ASP A 334 -9.17 15.54 4.87
CA ASP A 334 -7.89 14.80 4.92
C ASP A 334 -7.64 14.14 3.56
N LEU A 335 -6.49 14.41 2.94
CA LEU A 335 -6.12 13.83 1.64
C LEU A 335 -4.97 12.82 1.74
N ASP A 336 -4.07 12.95 2.70
CA ASP A 336 -2.87 12.10 2.84
C ASP A 336 -3.03 10.99 3.89
N CYS A 337 -4.24 10.83 4.43
CA CYS A 337 -4.61 9.95 5.53
C CYS A 337 -3.81 10.21 6.82
N MET A 338 -3.31 11.44 6.99
CA MET A 338 -2.64 11.91 8.21
C MET A 338 -3.42 13.06 8.85
N PRO A 339 -3.30 13.27 10.17
CA PRO A 339 -4.03 14.34 10.85
C PRO A 339 -3.67 15.72 10.29
N MET A 340 -4.63 16.33 9.57
CA MET A 340 -4.50 17.62 8.90
C MET A 340 -3.64 18.63 9.66
N ALA A 341 -2.50 19.00 9.10
CA ALA A 341 -1.51 19.82 9.78
C ALA A 341 -1.87 21.31 9.68
N GLU A 342 -2.22 21.95 10.80
CA GLU A 342 -2.26 23.42 10.85
C GLU A 342 -0.91 24.01 10.45
N CYS A 343 -0.93 25.11 9.70
CA CYS A 343 0.29 25.80 9.31
C CYS A 343 1.17 26.12 10.54
N PRO A 344 2.48 25.81 10.50
CA PRO A 344 3.36 26.02 11.64
C PRO A 344 3.36 27.46 12.17
N SER A 345 3.57 27.64 13.47
CA SER A 345 3.55 28.96 14.13
C SER A 345 4.42 29.99 13.40
N GLY A 346 3.87 31.18 13.13
CA GLY A 346 4.52 32.23 12.32
C GLY A 346 4.24 32.12 10.80
N THR A 347 3.43 31.14 10.39
CA THR A 347 2.99 30.95 8.99
C THR A 347 1.47 30.87 8.91
N ARG A 348 0.93 31.05 7.73
CA ARG A 348 -0.49 30.97 7.41
C ARG A 348 -0.65 30.43 5.99
N CYS A 349 -1.73 29.70 5.75
CA CYS A 349 -2.00 29.14 4.43
C CYS A 349 -2.22 30.24 3.36
N GLU A 350 -1.57 30.08 2.22
CA GLU A 350 -1.81 30.85 1.00
C GLU A 350 -2.70 30.03 0.04
N SER A 351 -4.00 30.30 0.03
CA SER A 351 -5.00 29.59 -0.79
C SER A 351 -4.79 29.61 -2.32
N ALA A 352 -3.79 30.35 -2.82
CA ALA A 352 -3.42 30.32 -4.23
C ALA A 352 -2.40 29.21 -4.56
N SER A 353 -1.60 28.79 -3.58
CA SER A 353 -0.59 27.74 -3.70
C SER A 353 -0.91 26.49 -2.88
N GLY A 354 -1.78 26.60 -1.86
CA GLY A 354 -2.01 25.53 -0.90
C GLY A 354 -0.84 25.32 0.06
N LEU A 355 0.10 26.28 0.15
CA LEU A 355 1.31 26.18 0.96
C LEU A 355 1.28 27.15 2.16
N CYS A 356 1.92 26.75 3.25
CA CYS A 356 2.09 27.59 4.43
C CYS A 356 3.18 28.64 4.20
N VAL A 357 2.77 29.91 4.14
CA VAL A 357 3.65 31.06 3.89
C VAL A 357 3.83 31.88 5.16
N THR A 358 5.01 32.43 5.38
CA THR A 358 5.30 33.29 6.55
C THR A 358 4.41 34.53 6.63
N THR A 359 3.97 34.87 7.83
CA THR A 359 3.15 36.08 8.08
C THR A 359 4.03 37.32 8.25
N CYS A 360 3.49 38.51 7.95
CA CYS A 360 4.21 39.77 8.21
C CYS A 360 4.47 39.99 9.70
N PHE A 361 5.66 40.48 10.04
CA PHE A 361 6.01 40.90 11.39
C PHE A 361 5.97 42.44 11.48
N GLU A 362 5.11 42.99 12.34
CA GLU A 362 4.89 44.44 12.50
C GLU A 362 4.60 45.20 11.18
N GLY A 363 4.02 44.52 10.19
CA GLY A 363 3.74 45.05 8.85
C GLY A 363 4.94 45.04 7.88
N GLY A 364 6.08 44.50 8.31
CA GLY A 364 7.28 44.28 7.49
C GLY A 364 7.53 42.81 7.16
N CYS A 365 8.47 42.60 6.24
CA CYS A 365 9.00 41.31 5.84
C CYS A 365 10.53 41.41 5.63
N GLY A 366 11.19 40.27 5.46
CA GLY A 366 12.60 40.14 5.10
C GLY A 366 12.97 40.84 3.79
N ALA A 367 14.26 41.10 3.60
CA ALA A 367 14.75 41.71 2.37
C ALA A 367 14.36 40.87 1.14
N GLY A 368 13.72 41.51 0.15
CA GLY A 368 13.19 40.82 -1.04
C GLY A 368 11.73 40.38 -0.94
N PHE A 369 11.07 40.58 0.21
CA PHE A 369 9.65 40.27 0.42
C PHE A 369 8.84 41.53 0.73
N THR A 370 7.58 41.56 0.28
CA THR A 370 6.60 42.62 0.53
C THR A 370 5.47 42.06 1.39
N CYS A 371 5.10 42.78 2.45
CA CYS A 371 3.90 42.45 3.21
C CYS A 371 2.65 42.77 2.37
N THR A 372 1.84 41.75 2.08
CA THR A 372 0.58 41.91 1.34
C THR A 372 -0.54 42.44 2.23
N GLY A 373 -1.62 42.92 1.61
CA GLY A 373 -2.85 43.30 2.33
C GLY A 373 -3.53 42.14 3.10
N SER A 374 -3.18 40.88 2.83
CA SER A 374 -3.62 39.70 3.57
C SER A 374 -2.73 39.33 4.76
N GLY A 375 -1.64 40.07 4.98
CA GLY A 375 -0.69 39.83 6.08
C GLY A 375 0.32 38.71 5.82
N LEU A 376 0.58 38.39 4.56
CA LEU A 376 1.57 37.38 4.14
C LEU A 376 2.82 38.04 3.57
N CYS A 377 3.99 37.41 3.77
CA CYS A 377 5.23 37.82 3.14
C CYS A 377 5.42 37.10 1.81
N VAL A 378 5.10 37.79 0.71
CA VAL A 378 5.29 37.31 -0.67
C VAL A 378 6.50 38.02 -1.27
N GLU A 379 7.27 37.36 -2.14
CA GLU A 379 8.42 37.99 -2.82
C GLU A 379 8.01 39.33 -3.46
N SER A 380 8.81 40.38 -3.30
CA SER A 380 8.48 41.72 -3.80
C SER A 380 8.28 41.77 -5.31
N ALA A 381 9.02 40.96 -6.07
CA ALA A 381 8.85 40.80 -7.51
C ALA A 381 7.51 40.14 -7.89
N CYS A 382 7.02 39.23 -7.05
CA CYS A 382 5.72 38.57 -7.21
C CYS A 382 4.56 39.46 -6.78
N ALA A 383 4.69 40.17 -5.66
CA ALA A 383 3.73 41.17 -5.22
C ALA A 383 3.60 42.38 -6.19
N ALA A 384 4.63 42.63 -7.01
CA ALA A 384 4.62 43.67 -8.05
C ALA A 384 3.98 43.23 -9.38
N ARG A 385 3.53 41.97 -9.51
CA ARG A 385 2.86 41.49 -10.73
C ARG A 385 1.48 42.12 -10.87
N THR A 386 1.14 42.55 -12.08
CA THR A 386 -0.20 43.06 -12.42
C THR A 386 -1.21 41.93 -12.65
N GLU A 387 -0.74 40.75 -13.06
CA GLU A 387 -1.56 39.58 -13.37
C GLU A 387 -1.15 38.37 -12.50
N PRO A 388 -2.12 37.62 -11.95
CA PRO A 388 -1.84 36.40 -11.20
C PRO A 388 -1.14 35.37 -12.09
N CYS A 389 -0.54 34.35 -11.47
CA CYS A 389 0.00 33.23 -12.24
C CYS A 389 -1.12 32.33 -12.79
N PRO A 390 -0.92 31.71 -13.96
CA PRO A 390 -1.83 30.68 -14.47
C PRO A 390 -2.07 29.57 -13.44
N ALA A 391 -3.26 28.96 -13.50
CA ALA A 391 -3.59 27.82 -12.63
C ALA A 391 -2.53 26.72 -12.73
N GLY A 392 -2.14 26.14 -11.58
CA GLY A 392 -1.06 25.16 -11.50
C GLY A 392 0.37 25.75 -11.56
N THR A 393 0.54 27.06 -11.51
CA THR A 393 1.86 27.71 -11.43
C THR A 393 1.94 28.72 -10.28
N ILE A 394 3.09 28.77 -9.62
CA ILE A 394 3.39 29.71 -8.54
C ILE A 394 4.33 30.82 -9.06
N CYS A 395 4.36 31.95 -8.36
CA CYS A 395 5.32 32.99 -8.67
C CYS A 395 6.65 32.79 -7.94
N ARG A 396 7.77 32.91 -8.65
CA ARG A 396 9.14 32.88 -8.13
C ARG A 396 10.01 33.84 -8.94
N ALA A 397 10.75 34.71 -8.27
CA ALA A 397 11.50 35.83 -8.85
C ALA A 397 10.67 36.76 -9.78
N GLY A 398 9.36 36.85 -9.56
CA GLY A 398 8.41 37.59 -10.40
C GLY A 398 7.90 36.84 -11.64
N GLU A 399 8.44 35.65 -11.93
CA GLU A 399 8.03 34.78 -13.04
C GLU A 399 7.09 33.67 -12.56
N CYS A 400 6.19 33.19 -13.43
CA CYS A 400 5.37 32.02 -13.11
C CYS A 400 6.09 30.74 -13.50
N ARG A 401 6.20 29.82 -12.55
CA ARG A 401 6.92 28.55 -12.69
C ARG A 401 6.06 27.41 -12.14
N ALA A 402 6.33 26.18 -12.58
CA ALA A 402 5.74 25.02 -11.94
C ALA A 402 6.20 24.96 -10.46
N PRO A 403 5.35 24.52 -9.50
CA PRO A 403 5.71 24.45 -8.09
C PRO A 403 7.01 23.68 -7.80
N CYS A 404 7.32 22.70 -8.65
CA CYS A 404 8.49 21.83 -8.54
C CYS A 404 9.66 22.21 -9.48
N ASP A 405 9.62 23.38 -10.12
CA ASP A 405 10.68 23.84 -11.03
C ASP A 405 12.02 24.06 -10.30
N GLY A 406 12.99 23.18 -10.59
CA GLY A 406 14.31 23.17 -9.95
C GLY A 406 14.31 22.68 -8.50
N VAL A 407 13.24 22.03 -8.03
CA VAL A 407 13.21 21.38 -6.72
C VAL A 407 13.97 20.05 -6.80
N VAL A 408 14.84 19.81 -5.80
CA VAL A 408 15.53 18.55 -5.57
C VAL A 408 15.17 18.12 -4.17
N CYS A 409 14.21 17.21 -4.05
CA CYS A 409 13.74 16.72 -2.77
C CYS A 409 14.78 15.84 -2.06
N PRO A 410 14.65 15.65 -0.73
CA PRO A 410 15.36 14.61 0.00
C PRO A 410 15.18 13.21 -0.62
N ARG A 411 16.10 12.28 -0.31
CA ARG A 411 16.09 10.92 -0.89
C ARG A 411 14.74 10.22 -0.71
N GLY A 412 14.26 9.57 -1.78
CA GLY A 412 12.97 8.86 -1.82
C GLY A 412 11.76 9.76 -2.06
N GLN A 413 11.85 11.06 -1.76
CA GLN A 413 10.73 11.99 -1.88
C GLN A 413 10.54 12.52 -3.31
N VAL A 414 9.28 12.72 -3.69
CA VAL A 414 8.86 13.29 -4.97
C VAL A 414 8.28 14.68 -4.73
N CYS A 415 8.55 15.64 -5.63
CA CYS A 415 7.90 16.94 -5.55
C CYS A 415 6.52 16.90 -6.20
N THR A 416 5.49 17.14 -5.41
CA THR A 416 4.08 17.23 -5.85
C THR A 416 3.47 18.47 -5.20
N GLY A 417 2.70 19.27 -5.96
CA GLY A 417 2.04 20.48 -5.45
C GLY A 417 2.95 21.62 -4.98
N GLY A 418 4.28 21.44 -4.95
CA GLY A 418 5.21 22.35 -4.28
C GLY A 418 5.56 21.94 -2.85
N ALA A 419 5.26 20.70 -2.47
CA ALA A 419 5.83 20.01 -1.32
C ALA A 419 6.72 18.85 -1.79
N CYS A 420 7.72 18.49 -0.98
CA CYS A 420 8.43 17.21 -1.12
C CYS A 420 7.69 16.19 -0.27
N ILE A 421 7.12 15.18 -0.92
CA ILE A 421 6.31 14.14 -0.30
C ILE A 421 7.04 12.82 -0.39
N ASP A 422 7.05 12.07 0.70
CA ASP A 422 7.50 10.68 0.68
C ASP A 422 6.34 9.79 0.20
N PRO A 423 6.42 9.18 -1.00
CA PRO A 423 5.37 8.30 -1.52
C PRO A 423 5.28 6.97 -0.74
N CYS A 424 6.18 6.74 0.21
CA CYS A 424 6.14 5.61 1.15
C CYS A 424 5.65 6.00 2.54
N ALA A 425 5.37 7.29 2.81
CA ALA A 425 4.84 7.72 4.10
C ALA A 425 3.43 7.16 4.33
N GLY A 426 3.24 6.46 5.46
CA GLY A 426 1.95 5.84 5.83
C GLY A 426 1.61 4.55 5.08
N VAL A 427 2.38 4.16 4.06
CA VAL A 427 2.12 2.97 3.23
C VAL A 427 2.32 1.67 4.04
N VAL A 428 1.30 0.81 4.03
CA VAL A 428 1.35 -0.52 4.67
C VAL A 428 1.45 -1.62 3.61
N CYS A 429 2.67 -2.10 3.39
CA CYS A 429 2.93 -3.21 2.47
C CYS A 429 2.62 -4.60 3.07
N PRO A 430 2.28 -5.60 2.23
CA PRO A 430 2.13 -6.99 2.64
C PRO A 430 3.38 -7.58 3.31
N VAL A 431 3.22 -8.76 3.92
CA VAL A 431 4.35 -9.57 4.40
C VAL A 431 5.35 -9.82 3.27
N ASN A 432 6.65 -9.78 3.60
CA ASN A 432 7.78 -9.92 2.67
C ASN A 432 7.86 -8.84 1.55
N GLN A 433 7.16 -7.73 1.71
CA GLN A 433 7.25 -6.57 0.82
C GLN A 433 7.77 -5.33 1.55
N THR A 434 8.34 -4.40 0.79
CA THR A 434 8.66 -3.05 1.22
C THR A 434 8.08 -2.04 0.22
N CYS A 435 7.91 -0.79 0.62
CA CYS A 435 7.49 0.25 -0.31
C CYS A 435 8.64 0.57 -1.27
N ILE A 436 8.34 0.60 -2.57
CA ILE A 436 9.31 0.89 -3.63
C ILE A 436 8.94 2.13 -4.45
N ALA A 437 7.81 2.80 -4.17
CA ALA A 437 7.36 3.99 -4.90
C ALA A 437 8.37 5.16 -4.90
N GLY A 438 9.24 5.25 -3.88
CA GLY A 438 10.35 6.22 -3.86
C GLY A 438 11.50 5.88 -4.83
N THR A 439 11.45 4.75 -5.53
CA THR A 439 12.47 4.34 -6.52
C THR A 439 12.09 4.77 -7.95
N PRO A 440 13.02 5.39 -8.71
CA PRO A 440 12.72 5.82 -10.08
C PRO A 440 12.32 4.66 -11.00
N GLY A 441 11.09 4.71 -11.52
CA GLY A 441 10.56 3.68 -12.41
C GLY A 441 9.86 2.52 -11.71
N ALA A 442 9.57 2.61 -10.41
CA ALA A 442 8.59 1.74 -9.77
C ALA A 442 7.25 1.81 -10.52
N VAL A 443 6.64 0.64 -10.73
CA VAL A 443 5.32 0.48 -11.37
C VAL A 443 4.26 -0.07 -10.40
N THR A 444 4.65 -0.30 -9.15
CA THR A 444 3.81 -0.72 -8.02
C THR A 444 4.24 0.05 -6.78
N LEU A 445 3.31 0.21 -5.83
CA LEU A 445 3.57 0.87 -4.56
C LEU A 445 4.50 0.03 -3.67
N CYS A 446 4.13 -1.25 -3.51
CA CYS A 446 4.87 -2.26 -2.78
C CYS A 446 5.61 -3.19 -3.74
N GLY A 447 6.72 -3.75 -3.29
CA GLY A 447 7.51 -4.70 -4.06
C GLY A 447 8.28 -5.66 -3.15
N PRO A 448 8.91 -6.70 -3.72
CA PRO A 448 9.56 -7.75 -2.95
C PRO A 448 10.70 -7.20 -2.11
N ALA A 449 10.65 -7.46 -0.80
CA ALA A 449 11.77 -7.17 0.08
C ALA A 449 12.97 -8.01 -0.34
N CYS A 450 14.15 -7.41 -0.37
CA CYS A 450 15.39 -8.05 -0.83
C CYS A 450 15.82 -9.28 0.00
N THR A 451 15.18 -9.49 1.15
CA THR A 451 15.34 -10.67 2.00
C THR A 451 14.49 -11.87 1.58
N CYS A 452 13.65 -11.76 0.55
CA CYS A 452 12.95 -12.90 -0.05
C CYS A 452 13.96 -13.83 -0.75
N ASP A 453 13.92 -15.11 -0.39
CA ASP A 453 14.87 -16.16 -0.82
C ASP A 453 14.27 -17.22 -1.76
N GLU A 454 12.96 -17.14 -2.06
CA GLU A 454 12.32 -18.00 -3.08
C GLU A 454 12.63 -17.55 -4.52
N ILE A 455 13.18 -16.34 -4.72
CA ILE A 455 13.54 -15.79 -6.04
C ILE A 455 15.02 -16.05 -6.32
N SER A 456 15.31 -16.74 -7.43
CA SER A 456 16.65 -17.22 -7.79
C SER A 456 17.61 -16.12 -8.27
N THR A 457 17.08 -14.99 -8.73
CA THR A 457 17.85 -13.80 -9.12
C THR A 457 18.00 -12.84 -7.94
N PRO A 458 19.14 -12.15 -7.79
CA PRO A 458 19.29 -11.10 -6.79
C PRO A 458 18.26 -9.98 -7.02
N LEU A 459 17.32 -9.84 -6.09
CA LEU A 459 16.32 -8.75 -6.09
C LEU A 459 16.97 -7.37 -6.10
N CYS A 460 18.12 -7.25 -5.44
CA CYS A 460 18.98 -6.09 -5.56
C CYS A 460 19.80 -6.16 -6.84
N GLY A 461 19.48 -5.27 -7.79
CA GLY A 461 20.23 -5.09 -9.05
C GLY A 461 21.71 -4.75 -8.84
N GLU A 462 22.49 -4.79 -9.92
CA GLU A 462 23.94 -4.62 -9.87
C GLU A 462 24.37 -3.36 -9.10
N GLY A 463 25.29 -3.52 -8.15
CA GLY A 463 25.80 -2.42 -7.33
C GLY A 463 24.88 -1.97 -6.19
N ARG A 464 23.82 -2.71 -5.87
CA ARG A 464 23.01 -2.56 -4.64
C ARG A 464 23.37 -3.65 -3.63
N ALA A 465 23.13 -3.38 -2.34
CA ALA A 465 23.23 -4.35 -1.25
C ALA A 465 21.87 -4.50 -0.54
N CYS A 466 21.57 -5.69 -0.02
CA CYS A 466 20.32 -5.91 0.73
C CYS A 466 20.52 -5.61 2.22
N ASP A 467 19.71 -4.71 2.79
CA ASP A 467 19.71 -4.47 4.23
C ASP A 467 18.84 -5.49 4.98
N ALA A 468 19.47 -6.58 5.43
CA ALA A 468 18.79 -7.65 6.16
C ALA A 468 18.66 -7.40 7.68
N ARG A 469 19.05 -6.23 8.20
CA ARG A 469 19.10 -5.96 9.65
C ARG A 469 17.70 -5.82 10.25
N ALA A 470 17.41 -6.55 11.31
CA ALA A 470 16.09 -6.58 11.95
C ALA A 470 15.58 -5.21 12.44
N ASP A 471 16.49 -4.38 12.95
CA ASP A 471 16.19 -3.08 13.58
C ASP A 471 16.50 -1.87 12.67
N SER A 472 16.77 -2.09 11.37
CA SER A 472 17.06 -1.00 10.43
C SER A 472 15.78 -0.36 9.89
N PRO A 473 15.72 0.97 9.73
CA PRO A 473 14.60 1.62 9.04
C PRO A 473 14.49 1.20 7.56
N THR A 474 15.60 0.84 6.92
CA THR A 474 15.66 0.38 5.51
C THR A 474 15.64 -1.15 5.39
N ARG A 475 15.12 -1.87 6.39
CA ARG A 475 15.11 -3.33 6.40
C ARG A 475 14.33 -3.89 5.21
N GLY A 476 14.96 -4.78 4.44
CA GLY A 476 14.38 -5.38 3.25
C GLY A 476 14.51 -4.51 2.01
N GLU A 477 15.14 -3.33 2.10
CA GLU A 477 15.42 -2.49 0.94
C GLU A 477 16.81 -2.78 0.33
N CYS A 478 16.92 -2.49 -0.96
CA CYS A 478 18.18 -2.47 -1.68
C CYS A 478 18.86 -1.10 -1.51
N VAL A 479 19.91 -1.04 -0.69
CA VAL A 479 20.66 0.15 -0.29
C VAL A 479 22.00 0.29 -1.05
N ASP A 480 22.68 1.44 -0.90
CA ASP A 480 24.05 1.61 -1.42
C ASP A 480 25.02 0.64 -0.70
N PRO A 481 26.04 0.06 -1.37
CA PRO A 481 26.98 -0.85 -0.73
C PRO A 481 27.70 -0.21 0.47
N GLY A 482 27.73 -0.94 1.59
CA GLY A 482 28.18 -0.49 2.90
C GLY A 482 27.03 0.04 3.78
N CYS A 483 25.92 0.50 3.21
CA CYS A 483 24.79 1.03 3.98
C CYS A 483 23.98 -0.06 4.68
N GLU A 484 24.04 -1.31 4.21
CA GLU A 484 23.48 -2.49 4.88
C GLU A 484 24.14 -2.80 6.24
N THR A 485 25.22 -2.08 6.60
CA THR A 485 25.85 -2.14 7.92
C THR A 485 26.01 -0.78 8.60
N ALA A 486 25.82 0.34 7.90
CA ALA A 486 26.03 1.68 8.42
C ALA A 486 24.94 2.11 9.42
N THR A 487 25.34 2.81 10.48
CA THR A 487 24.44 3.44 11.45
C THR A 487 24.75 4.92 11.48
N CYS A 488 23.84 5.74 10.95
CA CYS A 488 24.00 7.19 10.84
C CYS A 488 23.26 7.95 11.94
N ALA A 489 23.63 9.21 12.18
CA ALA A 489 22.87 10.06 13.09
C ALA A 489 21.48 10.39 12.51
N ALA A 490 20.55 10.86 13.36
CA ALA A 490 19.16 11.12 12.95
C ALA A 490 19.00 12.21 11.85
N SER A 491 20.03 13.04 11.61
CA SER A 491 20.07 14.05 10.54
C SER A 491 20.96 13.65 9.35
N GLU A 492 21.40 12.39 9.31
CA GLU A 492 22.30 11.85 8.29
C GLU A 492 21.65 10.67 7.56
N VAL A 493 21.97 10.53 6.27
CA VAL A 493 21.59 9.41 5.43
C VAL A 493 22.84 8.69 4.95
N CYS A 494 22.78 7.36 4.80
CA CYS A 494 23.91 6.62 4.25
C CYS A 494 23.95 6.72 2.72
N VAL A 495 25.14 7.05 2.18
CA VAL A 495 25.43 7.14 0.74
C VAL A 495 26.79 6.52 0.49
N GLY A 496 26.86 5.50 -0.37
CA GLY A 496 28.10 4.76 -0.66
C GLY A 496 28.81 4.23 0.58
N GLY A 497 28.05 3.77 1.58
CA GLY A 497 28.58 3.28 2.87
C GLY A 497 29.07 4.37 3.83
N SER A 498 28.88 5.65 3.50
CA SER A 498 29.25 6.80 4.34
C SER A 498 28.02 7.56 4.79
N CYS A 499 27.95 7.92 6.08
CA CYS A 499 26.92 8.84 6.57
C CYS A 499 27.22 10.26 6.08
N VAL A 500 26.23 10.89 5.46
CA VAL A 500 26.29 12.27 4.99
C VAL A 500 25.05 13.02 5.47
N ASP A 501 25.16 14.34 5.60
CA ASP A 501 24.05 15.22 5.94
C ASP A 501 22.85 14.97 5.00
N ALA A 502 21.67 14.73 5.55
CA ALA A 502 20.47 14.36 4.78
C ALA A 502 19.94 15.51 3.89
N CYS A 503 20.42 16.74 4.11
CA CYS A 503 20.15 17.91 3.29
C CYS A 503 21.24 18.20 2.25
N ALA A 504 22.28 17.37 2.15
CA ALA A 504 23.35 17.53 1.16
C ALA A 504 22.82 17.44 -0.29
N GLY A 505 22.79 18.58 -0.97
CA GLY A 505 22.30 18.70 -2.35
C GLY A 505 20.78 18.90 -2.48
N VAL A 506 20.04 18.93 -1.37
CA VAL A 506 18.59 19.20 -1.36
C VAL A 506 18.33 20.66 -1.72
N THR A 507 17.39 20.88 -2.63
CA THR A 507 16.86 22.20 -3.00
C THR A 507 15.35 22.17 -2.78
N CYS A 508 14.91 22.61 -1.62
CA CYS A 508 13.49 22.57 -1.25
C CYS A 508 12.63 23.55 -2.09
N PRO A 509 11.29 23.36 -2.08
CA PRO A 509 10.33 24.29 -2.64
C PRO A 509 10.42 25.71 -2.05
N ILE A 510 9.70 26.66 -2.66
CA ILE A 510 9.75 28.07 -2.27
C ILE A 510 9.34 28.27 -0.80
N GLY A 511 10.06 29.14 -0.09
CA GLY A 511 9.79 29.41 1.33
C GLY A 511 10.07 28.23 2.28
N GLN A 512 10.66 27.14 1.79
CA GLN A 512 11.08 25.99 2.59
C GLN A 512 12.61 25.89 2.65
N ARG A 513 13.11 25.27 3.71
CA ARG A 513 14.51 24.86 3.85
C ARG A 513 14.55 23.37 4.17
N CYS A 514 15.66 22.71 3.86
CA CYS A 514 15.86 21.36 4.35
C CYS A 514 16.28 21.40 5.82
N ASP A 515 15.68 20.53 6.64
CA ASP A 515 15.97 20.34 8.05
C ASP A 515 15.93 18.83 8.32
N ALA A 516 17.05 18.25 8.73
CA ALA A 516 17.22 16.80 8.99
C ALA A 516 16.67 15.85 7.89
N GLY A 517 16.74 16.23 6.61
CA GLY A 517 16.25 15.41 5.50
C GLY A 517 14.76 15.57 5.17
N ALA A 518 14.08 16.57 5.73
CA ALA A 518 12.73 16.97 5.32
C ALA A 518 12.74 18.43 4.83
N CYS A 519 11.94 18.73 3.80
CA CYS A 519 11.69 20.12 3.42
C CYS A 519 10.61 20.71 4.33
N VAL A 520 11.02 21.61 5.23
CA VAL A 520 10.14 22.27 6.20
C VAL A 520 10.02 23.76 5.87
N VAL A 521 8.88 24.37 6.20
CA VAL A 521 8.68 25.80 5.99
C VAL A 521 9.76 26.59 6.73
N ASP A 522 10.51 27.41 6.00
CA ASP A 522 11.52 28.27 6.57
C ASP A 522 10.86 29.49 7.20
N ARG A 523 10.42 29.30 8.46
CA ARG A 523 9.85 30.34 9.30
C ARG A 523 10.74 31.58 9.45
N CYS A 524 12.03 31.51 9.10
CA CYS A 524 12.97 32.63 9.16
C CYS A 524 13.23 33.31 7.80
N ALA A 525 12.77 32.76 6.67
CA ALA A 525 13.06 33.28 5.33
C ALA A 525 12.66 34.75 5.12
N SER A 526 11.61 35.19 5.82
CA SER A 526 11.08 36.56 5.74
C SER A 526 11.09 37.31 7.08
N VAL A 527 11.87 36.87 8.08
CA VAL A 527 11.90 37.51 9.41
C VAL A 527 13.12 38.43 9.53
N THR A 528 12.87 39.73 9.70
CA THR A 528 13.92 40.71 10.01
C THR A 528 13.96 40.95 11.52
N CYS A 529 15.07 40.58 12.18
CA CYS A 529 15.23 40.79 13.61
C CYS A 529 15.90 42.13 13.96
N PRO A 530 15.48 42.82 15.03
CA PRO A 530 16.12 44.04 15.50
C PRO A 530 17.53 43.78 16.06
N GLY A 531 18.33 44.84 16.13
CA GLY A 531 19.78 44.74 16.40
C GLY A 531 20.14 43.93 17.64
N GLY A 532 21.08 43.00 17.49
CA GLY A 532 21.52 42.06 18.53
C GLY A 532 20.75 40.74 18.59
N ARG A 533 19.71 40.58 17.76
CA ARG A 533 18.89 39.35 17.69
C ARG A 533 19.07 38.60 16.37
N VAL A 534 18.74 37.31 16.39
CA VAL A 534 18.71 36.42 15.21
C VAL A 534 17.39 35.68 15.15
N CYS A 535 16.92 35.30 13.96
CA CYS A 535 15.75 34.45 13.85
C CYS A 535 16.11 33.00 14.16
N ARG A 536 15.35 32.35 15.04
CA ARG A 536 15.32 30.89 15.21
C ARG A 536 13.87 30.44 15.29
N ALA A 537 13.51 29.40 14.52
CA ALA A 537 12.14 28.85 14.47
C ALA A 537 11.00 29.87 14.19
N GLY A 538 11.31 31.01 13.58
CA GLY A 538 10.36 32.10 13.31
C GLY A 538 10.37 33.24 14.33
N GLU A 539 11.13 33.11 15.43
CA GLU A 539 11.18 34.09 16.52
C GLU A 539 12.53 34.81 16.58
N CYS A 540 12.49 36.10 16.90
CA CYS A 540 13.69 36.91 17.11
C CYS A 540 14.21 36.78 18.54
N VAL A 541 15.10 35.80 18.73
CA VAL A 541 15.82 35.49 19.97
C VAL A 541 17.11 36.29 20.09
N ASP A 542 17.68 36.41 21.29
CA ASP A 542 18.97 37.09 21.45
C ASP A 542 20.07 36.30 20.72
N ALA A 543 20.96 36.98 20.00
CA ALA A 543 22.02 36.30 19.24
C ALA A 543 22.95 35.47 20.13
N CYS A 544 23.07 35.83 21.41
CA CYS A 544 23.85 35.14 22.42
C CYS A 544 23.08 34.09 23.23
N GLU A 545 21.78 33.91 22.96
CA GLU A 545 20.98 32.86 23.60
C GLU A 545 21.52 31.48 23.17
N GLY A 546 21.85 30.63 24.15
CA GLY A 546 22.47 29.31 23.95
C GLY A 546 23.96 29.34 23.59
N VAL A 547 24.60 30.50 23.43
CA VAL A 547 26.03 30.60 23.10
C VAL A 547 26.87 30.51 24.38
N THR A 548 27.69 29.47 24.49
CA THR A 548 28.67 29.32 25.58
C THR A 548 30.07 29.70 25.08
N CYS A 549 30.68 30.72 25.66
CA CYS A 549 32.01 31.20 25.28
C CYS A 549 33.12 30.66 26.19
N GLY A 550 34.37 30.77 25.74
CA GLY A 550 35.54 30.34 26.51
C GLY A 550 35.83 31.21 27.74
N GLU A 551 36.76 30.75 28.57
CA GLU A 551 37.21 31.53 29.73
C GLU A 551 37.85 32.86 29.28
N GLY A 552 37.34 33.98 29.81
CA GLY A 552 37.77 35.33 29.41
C GLY A 552 37.10 35.88 28.14
N GLU A 553 36.09 35.22 27.61
CA GLU A 553 35.27 35.71 26.50
C GLU A 553 33.84 36.05 26.96
N ARG A 554 33.20 36.99 26.25
CA ARG A 554 31.76 37.26 26.36
C ARG A 554 31.12 37.23 24.99
N CYS A 555 29.90 36.70 24.90
CA CYS A 555 29.15 36.79 23.67
C CYS A 555 28.65 38.23 23.45
N ARG A 556 28.73 38.71 22.20
CA ARG A 556 28.08 39.93 21.72
C ARG A 556 27.74 39.76 20.24
N ASN A 557 26.48 39.97 19.87
CA ASN A 557 25.96 39.73 18.51
C ASN A 557 26.19 38.28 18.02
N GLY A 558 26.09 37.28 18.90
CA GLY A 558 26.24 35.86 18.56
C GLY A 558 27.68 35.38 18.35
N ALA A 559 28.67 36.27 18.41
CA ALA A 559 30.08 35.91 18.42
C ALA A 559 30.65 35.97 19.83
N CYS A 560 31.41 34.94 20.21
CA CYS A 560 32.31 35.03 21.35
C CYS A 560 33.46 35.97 21.00
N MET A 561 33.61 37.03 21.79
CA MET A 561 34.70 37.97 21.68
C MET A 561 35.43 38.06 23.02
N PRO A 562 36.74 38.33 23.04
CA PRO A 562 37.47 38.57 24.27
C PRO A 562 36.73 39.60 25.13
N ASP A 563 36.43 39.25 26.38
CA ASP A 563 35.84 40.21 27.30
C ASP A 563 36.93 41.24 27.65
N PRO A 564 36.78 42.53 27.29
CA PRO A 564 37.75 43.54 27.67
C PRO A 564 37.85 43.70 29.21
N CYS A 565 36.90 43.16 29.98
CA CYS A 565 36.95 43.09 31.44
C CYS A 565 37.55 41.79 32.00
N ALA A 566 37.95 40.83 31.17
CA ALA A 566 38.64 39.62 31.63
C ALA A 566 39.94 39.98 32.37
N GLY A 567 40.06 39.52 33.63
CA GLY A 567 41.22 39.79 34.49
C GLY A 567 41.28 41.21 35.08
N ILE A 568 40.35 42.11 34.77
CA ILE A 568 40.35 43.47 35.33
C ILE A 568 39.69 43.48 36.72
N THR A 569 40.50 43.71 37.76
CA THR A 569 40.01 43.91 39.13
C THR A 569 39.90 45.40 39.43
N CYS A 570 38.67 45.89 39.65
CA CYS A 570 38.42 47.29 39.99
C CYS A 570 38.45 47.54 41.52
N ALA A 571 38.75 48.78 41.91
CA ALA A 571 38.70 49.20 43.31
C ALA A 571 37.26 49.20 43.86
N PRO A 572 37.05 49.12 45.19
CA PRO A 572 35.71 49.17 45.78
C PRO A 572 34.93 50.43 45.34
N GLY A 573 33.69 50.23 44.86
CA GLY A 573 32.85 51.28 44.28
C GLY A 573 33.03 51.51 42.77
N PHE A 574 33.83 50.67 42.09
CA PHE A 574 34.02 50.70 40.64
C PHE A 574 33.68 49.33 40.02
N VAL A 575 33.08 49.36 38.83
CA VAL A 575 32.77 48.21 37.99
C VAL A 575 33.53 48.33 36.67
N CYS A 576 33.98 47.22 36.09
CA CYS A 576 34.58 47.27 34.75
C CYS A 576 33.48 47.43 33.71
N ASN A 577 33.65 48.42 32.82
CA ASN A 577 32.82 48.63 31.64
C ASN A 577 33.74 48.89 30.44
N GLU A 578 33.58 48.08 29.37
CA GLU A 578 34.43 48.06 28.17
C GLU A 578 35.94 48.23 28.46
N GLY A 579 36.46 47.45 29.42
CA GLY A 579 37.88 47.43 29.79
C GLY A 579 38.35 48.56 30.70
N THR A 580 37.44 49.40 31.19
CA THR A 580 37.75 50.54 32.07
C THR A 580 36.97 50.45 33.38
N CYS A 581 37.62 50.66 34.52
CA CYS A 581 36.95 50.75 35.81
C CYS A 581 36.20 52.08 35.93
N VAL A 582 34.87 52.05 35.84
CA VAL A 582 33.98 53.20 36.01
C VAL A 582 33.29 53.13 37.38
N VAL A 583 32.88 54.28 37.94
CA VAL A 583 32.12 54.30 39.20
C VAL A 583 30.85 53.47 39.03
N SER A 584 30.54 52.59 39.98
CA SER A 584 29.23 51.91 40.01
C SER A 584 28.14 52.94 40.31
N GLY A 585 27.50 53.45 39.26
CA GLY A 585 26.49 54.49 39.36
C GLY A 585 25.28 54.05 40.20
N PRO A 586 24.58 54.98 40.87
CA PRO A 586 23.29 54.67 41.48
C PRO A 586 22.30 54.24 40.40
N GLN A 587 21.46 53.26 40.73
CA GLN A 587 20.35 52.86 39.86
C GLN A 587 19.28 53.94 39.89
N ASP A 588 19.11 54.68 38.79
CA ASP A 588 18.03 55.65 38.65
C ASP A 588 16.68 54.94 38.48
N ALA A 589 16.01 54.72 39.61
CA ALA A 589 14.59 54.44 39.63
C ALA A 589 13.80 55.75 39.42
N GLY A 590 13.27 55.95 38.22
CA GLY A 590 12.17 56.89 37.98
C GLY A 590 12.49 58.13 37.13
N GLY A 591 12.52 57.96 35.81
CA GLY A 591 12.38 59.08 34.88
C GLY A 591 10.94 59.58 34.81
N ASN A 592 10.55 60.50 35.69
CA ASN A 592 9.30 61.27 35.59
C ASN A 592 9.60 62.73 35.29
N GLY A 593 9.69 63.07 34.00
CA GLY A 593 9.64 64.46 33.55
C GLY A 593 8.22 64.85 33.17
N MET A 594 7.67 65.89 33.79
CA MET A 594 6.95 67.00 33.14
C MET A 594 6.48 68.02 34.19
N ASP A 595 7.15 69.17 34.24
CA ASP A 595 6.63 70.36 34.91
C ASP A 595 5.59 71.06 34.01
N GLY A 596 4.33 71.07 34.44
CA GLY A 596 3.21 71.72 33.75
C GLY A 596 2.40 72.60 34.70
N GLY A 597 2.94 73.77 35.06
CA GLY A 597 2.27 74.67 36.01
C GLY A 597 1.04 75.37 35.45
N GLY A 598 -0.13 75.18 36.08
CA GLY A 598 -1.38 75.88 35.75
C GLY A 598 -2.23 76.14 36.99
N ARG A 599 -2.50 77.42 37.31
CA ARG A 599 -3.30 77.83 38.48
C ARG A 599 -4.79 77.99 38.10
N GLY A 600 -5.72 77.56 38.97
CA GLY A 600 -7.05 78.16 39.04
C GLY A 600 -8.23 77.17 39.17
N PRO A 601 -9.39 77.59 39.73
CA PRO A 601 -10.08 76.72 40.69
C PRO A 601 -11.62 76.56 40.53
N ARG A 602 -12.18 75.64 41.35
CA ARG A 602 -13.57 75.48 41.86
C ARG A 602 -14.45 74.37 41.23
N GLY A 603 -15.30 73.78 42.09
CA GLY A 603 -16.30 72.73 41.83
C GLY A 603 -15.96 71.43 42.59
N THR A 604 -16.41 71.12 43.82
CA THR A 604 -17.79 70.78 44.28
C THR A 604 -18.54 69.94 43.24
N THR A 605 -18.83 68.64 43.41
CA THR A 605 -19.62 67.98 44.49
C THR A 605 -19.57 66.44 44.39
N ASP A 606 -19.77 65.75 45.53
CA ASP A 606 -20.51 64.48 45.78
C ASP A 606 -20.27 63.16 45.02
N GLY A 607 -20.35 62.07 45.80
CA GLY A 607 -20.63 60.68 45.35
C GLY A 607 -19.38 59.83 45.04
N GLY A 608 -19.23 58.61 45.55
CA GLY A 608 -20.02 57.83 46.51
C GLY A 608 -19.33 56.48 46.76
N CYS A 609 -19.44 55.92 47.97
CA CYS A 609 -18.73 54.68 48.35
C CYS A 609 -19.43 53.40 47.84
N CYS A 610 -18.68 52.32 47.64
CA CYS A 610 -19.21 50.95 47.64
C CYS A 610 -18.42 49.98 48.54
N ARG A 611 -19.19 49.20 49.31
CA ARG A 611 -18.88 48.40 50.52
C ARG A 611 -20.09 47.49 50.80
N VAL A 612 -20.02 46.27 51.33
CA VAL A 612 -18.91 45.36 51.69
C VAL A 612 -19.42 43.91 51.48
N ALA A 613 -18.52 42.92 51.34
CA ALA A 613 -18.79 41.49 51.63
C ALA A 613 -19.78 40.77 50.68
N GLY A 614 -19.91 39.43 50.67
CA GLY A 614 -19.18 38.38 51.41
C GLY A 614 -20.14 37.38 52.10
N GLY A 615 -19.84 36.08 52.01
CA GLY A 615 -20.64 34.96 52.55
C GLY A 615 -21.80 34.51 51.64
N GLY A 616 -22.30 33.27 51.69
CA GLY A 616 -21.80 32.10 52.41
C GLY A 616 -22.84 30.97 52.62
N ASP A 617 -22.49 29.76 52.16
CA ASP A 617 -22.68 28.46 52.85
C ASP A 617 -24.05 27.69 52.82
N ARG A 618 -23.94 26.33 52.73
CA ARG A 618 -24.93 25.22 52.99
C ARG A 618 -26.05 24.92 51.96
N GLY A 619 -26.44 23.67 51.66
CA GLY A 619 -25.86 22.34 51.96
C GLY A 619 -26.84 21.12 51.86
N THR A 620 -26.32 19.92 51.52
CA THR A 620 -26.92 18.54 51.68
C THR A 620 -28.08 18.13 50.71
N SER A 621 -28.34 16.86 50.30
CA SER A 621 -27.96 15.49 50.77
C SER A 621 -27.96 14.38 49.69
N GLY A 622 -27.16 13.30 49.89
CA GLY A 622 -27.42 11.88 49.47
C GLY A 622 -27.12 11.47 48.01
N VAL A 623 -26.66 10.24 47.68
CA VAL A 623 -26.44 8.97 48.42
C VAL A 623 -25.23 8.20 47.84
N VAL A 624 -24.53 7.39 48.66
CA VAL A 624 -23.40 6.51 48.27
C VAL A 624 -23.59 5.10 48.84
N LEU A 625 -23.23 4.05 48.08
CA LEU A 625 -22.98 2.65 48.48
C LEU A 625 -22.03 2.03 47.42
N LEU A 626 -20.77 1.70 47.72
CA LEU A 626 -20.23 0.37 48.13
C LEU A 626 -20.61 -0.78 47.16
N VAL A 627 -19.69 -1.65 46.70
CA VAL A 627 -18.87 -2.61 47.47
C VAL A 627 -17.58 -3.01 46.73
N ILE A 628 -16.50 -3.31 47.47
CA ILE A 628 -15.37 -4.16 47.04
C ILE A 628 -15.30 -5.37 47.99
N ALA A 629 -15.16 -6.59 47.48
CA ALA A 629 -14.18 -7.61 47.92
C ALA A 629 -14.51 -9.06 47.49
N LEU A 630 -13.47 -9.72 46.97
CA LEU A 630 -12.90 -11.02 47.41
C LEU A 630 -12.78 -12.10 46.32
N ALA A 631 -11.68 -12.84 46.38
CA ALA A 631 -11.27 -13.86 45.41
C ALA A 631 -11.18 -15.27 46.04
N ILE A 632 -10.87 -16.26 45.19
CA ILE A 632 -10.40 -17.64 45.48
C ILE A 632 -11.50 -18.72 45.61
N VAL A 633 -11.13 -19.95 45.17
CA VAL A 633 -11.89 -21.23 45.08
C VAL A 633 -12.95 -21.19 43.93
N ILE A 634 -12.97 -22.06 42.91
CA ILE A 634 -12.57 -23.49 42.82
C ILE A 634 -11.85 -23.80 41.50
N ALA A 635 -10.65 -24.40 41.58
CA ALA A 635 -10.10 -25.22 40.51
C ALA A 635 -10.41 -26.71 40.81
N ALA A 636 -11.45 -27.27 40.19
CA ALA A 636 -11.70 -28.72 40.14
C ALA A 636 -12.84 -29.10 39.19
N ARG A 637 -12.51 -29.42 37.92
CA ARG A 637 -12.71 -30.76 37.33
C ARG A 637 -12.43 -30.77 35.82
N ARG A 638 -11.27 -31.31 35.45
CA ARG A 638 -11.19 -32.23 34.30
C ARG A 638 -11.73 -33.59 34.75
N ARG A 639 -12.65 -34.16 33.97
CA ARG A 639 -13.00 -35.60 33.78
C ARG A 639 -14.50 -35.71 33.53
N GLY A 640 -14.83 -36.21 32.33
CA GLY A 640 -16.13 -36.17 31.67
C GLY A 640 -15.80 -36.12 30.19
#